data_AF-A0A674MNS0-F1
#
_entry.id   AF-A0A674MNS0-F1
#
_cell.length_a   1.000
_cell.length_b   1.000
_cell.length_c   1.000
_cell.angle_alpha   90.00
_cell.angle_beta   90.00
_cell.angle_gamma   90.00
#
_symmetry.space_group_name_H-M   'P 1'
#
loop_
_entity.id
_entity.type
_entity.pdbx_description
1 polymer ?
#
loop_
_entity_poly.entity_id
_entity_poly.type
_entity_poly.pdbx_seq_one_letter_code
_entity_poly.pdbx_strand_id
1 'polypeptide(L)'
;MSGDTSTLSWRGRSSNSSNLCKNFKLVRCEEGWTVGAVINVVLSSGCVGPDIKFNLCYGLLLKHLKSSEIHWLHPSMTIFELTQRYEQQHLEAEWRYDLRIRYIPSRFMEKFQDDRTTMLYFYLQVRSDYMHQYATKVSDGMALQLGCLEIRRFYKDMNPRGLEKKSNFELLEKDVGLDMFFPKELVSSMKPKQLRRLIQQTFQGYSTLNQEQCMIKFFNTLAQCYSFTQERFACQLAHGWNITIDLVVGADGISQQNENSSPTHLATPSQVCSISCSAENDGRALLTVNIEGGKQPLSVFTSSLAVAENMADLIDGYCRLESTSETSLIVKPNKGRGTRQKLPNIPEHSKPSEPARDATTQKMISDSDIYSEIIEGKASMSPNEKFKISRDDIIVGGILGEGFFGEVHSGVYKTQTGEKLSVAIKTCKNCSADVMEKFLSEAGVMKNLDHPHIVRLIGVVEVDPVWIVMELYQLGELGNYLLEQQYTLATTTLLLYCLQICKALAYLEGLNMVHRDIAVRNILVATPQCVKLGDFGLSRYIEEEEYYTASASRLPIKWMAPESINFRRFTTASDVWMFGVCVWEIFSTAQQPFFWLDNCQVIDQLESGVRLPKPQLCPPTLYSLMSSCWSYEPNSRPKFSHLACSFSEIHRMESEQQPGARRDRPRPHSTMMDPISTEPPPKPSKLMGHTLPRMALHTQQRREQDVKPEWEHKQMLHMTDTLQRQRMEMLMDKKWLEQEERQLDPVVRLDSHIKTPPQSPKDRPPEKPPMPAAISKPRPTAELDRAGDEVYTGVTAMVKQVVQLKNDISTLPSSEYPNSVKALGVTLRSLIQRVDEILPSLHCSVTTEIEGTKKLLNKDLGDLISKMRLAQQNTVTSLKEDCQRQMLAAAHTLALDCKNLLDAVDQARVRANLAKPRPISLAAEDCGE
;
A
#
# COMPACT_ATOMS: atom_id res chain seq x y z
N MET A 1 -22.55 -5.48 42.01
CA MET A 1 -21.88 -6.58 41.29
C MET A 1 -21.34 -5.98 40.01
N SER A 2 -20.12 -5.46 40.11
CA SER A 2 -19.29 -4.94 39.03
C SER A 2 -18.90 -6.09 38.12
N GLY A 3 -19.07 -5.92 36.81
CA GLY A 3 -18.58 -6.87 35.80
C GLY A 3 -17.11 -6.59 35.54
N ASP A 4 -16.24 -7.45 36.02
CA ASP A 4 -14.81 -7.40 35.74
C ASP A 4 -14.56 -7.77 34.26
N THR A 5 -13.80 -6.96 33.54
CA THR A 5 -13.46 -7.18 32.13
C THR A 5 -12.01 -7.62 32.00
N SER A 6 -11.76 -8.84 31.53
CA SER A 6 -10.42 -9.39 31.28
C SER A 6 -9.86 -8.89 29.93
N THR A 7 -8.58 -8.50 29.90
CA THR A 7 -7.90 -8.03 28.68
C THR A 7 -6.81 -9.01 28.29
N LEU A 8 -6.87 -9.62 27.10
CA LEU A 8 -5.86 -10.55 26.63
C LEU A 8 -4.86 -9.84 25.69
N SER A 9 -3.57 -9.91 26.02
CA SER A 9 -2.46 -9.43 25.19
C SER A 9 -1.83 -10.60 24.41
N TRP A 10 -1.77 -10.52 23.08
CA TRP A 10 -1.05 -11.51 22.26
C TRP A 10 -0.26 -10.89 21.14
N ARG A 11 0.59 -11.69 20.51
CA ARG A 11 1.48 -11.23 19.46
C ARG A 11 0.95 -11.52 18.06
N GLY A 12 0.69 -10.48 17.27
CA GLY A 12 0.34 -10.59 15.85
C GLY A 12 1.57 -10.46 14.96
N ARG A 13 1.89 -11.47 14.15
CA ARG A 13 3.00 -11.38 13.18
C ARG A 13 2.56 -10.56 11.97
N SER A 14 2.81 -9.25 11.98
CA SER A 14 2.66 -8.41 10.78
C SER A 14 3.88 -8.55 9.85
N SER A 15 3.63 -8.39 8.55
CA SER A 15 4.61 -8.59 7.47
C SER A 15 5.58 -7.43 7.23
N ASN A 16 5.46 -6.30 7.94
CA ASN A 16 6.09 -5.02 7.59
C ASN A 16 6.94 -4.37 8.70
N SER A 17 7.44 -5.12 9.69
CA SER A 17 8.28 -4.55 10.75
C SER A 17 9.59 -5.32 10.89
N SER A 18 10.70 -4.59 10.80
CA SER A 18 12.06 -5.04 11.15
C SER A 18 12.13 -5.57 12.60
N ASN A 19 11.17 -5.20 13.44
CA ASN A 19 11.04 -5.66 14.81
C ASN A 19 10.04 -6.83 14.89
N LEU A 20 10.50 -8.00 14.46
CA LEU A 20 9.83 -9.29 14.65
C LEU A 20 9.60 -9.65 16.11
N CYS A 21 9.92 -8.80 17.11
CA CYS A 21 9.70 -8.98 18.55
C CYS A 21 8.64 -8.05 19.22
N LYS A 22 8.08 -7.01 18.57
CA LYS A 22 7.26 -5.98 19.29
C LYS A 22 5.75 -5.86 18.99
N ASN A 23 5.19 -6.61 18.03
CA ASN A 23 3.76 -6.46 17.69
C ASN A 23 2.79 -7.17 18.66
N PHE A 24 2.51 -6.58 19.83
CA PHE A 24 1.39 -7.01 20.67
C PHE A 24 0.08 -6.38 20.18
N LYS A 25 -1.01 -7.15 20.22
CA LYS A 25 -2.38 -6.75 19.93
C LYS A 25 -3.25 -7.15 21.14
N LEU A 26 -4.12 -6.23 21.53
CA LEU A 26 -4.99 -6.38 22.71
C LEU A 26 -6.39 -6.80 22.27
N VAL A 27 -6.76 -8.03 22.60
CA VAL A 27 -8.11 -8.62 22.68
C VAL A 27 -8.94 -8.20 23.87
N ARG A 28 -10.02 -7.42 23.71
CA ARG A 28 -11.05 -7.34 24.75
C ARG A 28 -12.02 -8.51 24.60
N CYS A 29 -12.16 -9.32 25.65
CA CYS A 29 -13.04 -10.49 25.67
C CYS A 29 -13.90 -10.52 26.93
N GLU A 30 -15.02 -11.24 26.87
CA GLU A 30 -15.89 -11.48 28.03
C GLU A 30 -15.63 -12.88 28.59
N GLU A 31 -15.86 -13.09 29.90
CA GLU A 31 -15.60 -14.37 30.58
C GLU A 31 -16.32 -15.57 29.93
N GLY A 32 -17.49 -15.34 29.33
CA GLY A 32 -18.29 -16.36 28.65
C GLY A 32 -17.79 -16.75 27.26
N TRP A 33 -16.81 -16.04 26.71
CA TRP A 33 -16.25 -16.37 25.39
C TRP A 33 -15.42 -17.64 25.45
N THR A 34 -15.34 -18.34 24.32
CA THR A 34 -14.41 -19.46 24.15
C THR A 34 -13.12 -19.00 23.50
N VAL A 35 -12.04 -19.76 23.70
CA VAL A 35 -10.77 -19.55 23.00
C VAL A 35 -10.96 -19.55 21.48
N GLY A 36 -11.82 -20.43 20.95
CA GLY A 36 -12.17 -20.45 19.53
C GLY A 36 -12.84 -19.15 19.06
N ALA A 37 -13.72 -18.56 19.87
CA ALA A 37 -14.32 -17.25 19.56
C ALA A 37 -13.27 -16.15 19.50
N VAL A 38 -12.32 -16.13 20.44
CA VAL A 38 -11.19 -15.19 20.43
C VAL A 38 -10.36 -15.32 19.16
N ILE A 39 -9.97 -16.55 18.79
CA ILE A 39 -9.22 -16.82 17.55
C ILE A 39 -9.99 -16.29 16.33
N ASN A 40 -11.29 -16.59 16.21
CA ASN A 40 -12.11 -16.15 15.08
C ASN A 40 -12.23 -14.62 15.00
N VAL A 41 -12.36 -13.91 16.13
CA VAL A 41 -12.34 -12.44 16.17
C VAL A 41 -10.99 -11.90 15.67
N VAL A 42 -9.88 -12.52 16.07
CA VAL A 42 -8.54 -12.11 15.60
C VAL A 42 -8.38 -12.28 14.10
N LEU A 43 -8.76 -13.43 13.57
CA LEU A 43 -8.64 -13.74 12.16
C LEU A 43 -9.56 -12.86 11.31
N SER A 44 -10.80 -12.61 11.77
CA SER A 44 -11.78 -11.78 11.05
C SER A 44 -11.53 -10.28 11.14
N SER A 45 -10.80 -9.80 12.15
CA SER A 45 -10.47 -8.37 12.32
C SER A 45 -9.56 -7.77 11.25
N GLY A 46 -9.01 -8.59 10.34
CA GLY A 46 -7.98 -8.16 9.37
C GLY A 46 -6.59 -7.94 9.99
N CYS A 47 -6.43 -8.11 11.31
CA CYS A 47 -5.18 -7.89 12.02
C CYS A 47 -4.05 -8.85 11.64
N VAL A 48 -4.38 -10.07 11.21
CA VAL A 48 -3.42 -11.08 10.74
C VAL A 48 -3.18 -10.91 9.24
N GLY A 49 -4.23 -10.60 8.50
CA GLY A 49 -4.25 -10.29 7.07
C GLY A 49 -5.64 -10.55 6.49
N PRO A 50 -5.89 -10.15 5.24
CA PRO A 50 -7.20 -10.34 4.59
C PRO A 50 -7.40 -11.79 4.12
N ASP A 51 -8.64 -12.14 3.79
CA ASP A 51 -9.02 -13.34 3.02
C ASP A 51 -8.60 -14.70 3.62
N ILE A 52 -8.55 -14.81 4.95
CA ILE A 52 -8.24 -16.07 5.65
C ILE A 52 -9.38 -17.07 5.44
N LYS A 53 -9.07 -18.21 4.82
CA LYS A 53 -10.00 -19.32 4.54
C LYS A 53 -9.80 -20.51 5.46
N PHE A 54 -8.58 -20.66 6.00
CA PHE A 54 -8.18 -21.82 6.81
C PHE A 54 -8.14 -21.49 8.31
N ASN A 55 -9.24 -20.97 8.85
CA ASN A 55 -9.32 -20.58 10.27
C ASN A 55 -9.12 -21.77 11.23
N LEU A 56 -9.61 -22.96 10.88
CA LEU A 56 -9.45 -24.18 11.68
C LEU A 56 -7.99 -24.65 11.82
N CYS A 57 -7.05 -24.10 11.04
CA CYS A 57 -5.62 -24.41 11.16
C CYS A 57 -4.96 -23.70 12.37
N TYR A 58 -5.59 -22.66 12.90
CA TYR A 58 -5.05 -21.82 13.96
C TYR A 58 -5.39 -22.36 15.35
N GLY A 59 -4.41 -22.29 16.25
CA GLY A 59 -4.56 -22.58 17.67
C GLY A 59 -3.89 -21.48 18.51
N LEU A 60 -4.22 -21.44 19.80
CA LEU A 60 -3.66 -20.48 20.75
C LEU A 60 -2.73 -21.18 21.72
N LEU A 61 -1.46 -20.79 21.72
CA LEU A 61 -0.43 -21.31 22.60
C LEU A 61 -0.25 -20.37 23.79
N LEU A 62 -0.44 -20.87 25.00
CA LEU A 62 -0.08 -20.21 26.24
C LEU A 62 1.32 -20.67 26.66
N LYS A 63 2.25 -19.72 26.82
CA LYS A 63 3.64 -19.98 27.17
C LYS A 63 4.02 -19.25 28.44
N HIS A 64 4.62 -19.97 29.39
CA HIS A 64 5.20 -19.35 30.57
C HIS A 64 6.53 -18.70 30.21
N LEU A 65 6.76 -17.47 30.67
CA LEU A 65 7.96 -16.69 30.31
C LEU A 65 9.21 -17.09 31.09
N LYS A 66 9.03 -17.69 32.27
CA LYS A 66 10.13 -18.04 33.19
C LYS A 66 10.43 -19.55 33.26
N SER A 67 9.61 -20.39 32.65
CA SER A 67 9.79 -21.85 32.62
C SER A 67 9.64 -22.39 31.20
N SER A 68 9.88 -23.69 31.02
CA SER A 68 9.64 -24.40 29.75
C SER A 68 8.17 -24.82 29.56
N GLU A 69 7.28 -24.38 30.44
CA GLU A 69 5.88 -24.80 30.46
C GLU A 69 5.09 -24.14 29.32
N ILE A 70 4.32 -24.97 28.63
CA ILE A 70 3.46 -24.56 27.52
C ILE A 70 2.12 -25.31 27.56
N HIS A 71 1.05 -24.62 27.22
CA HIS A 71 -0.31 -25.16 27.15
C HIS A 71 -0.95 -24.71 25.84
N TRP A 72 -1.38 -25.66 25.03
CA TRP A 72 -2.25 -25.36 23.90
C TRP A 72 -3.69 -25.26 24.38
N LEU A 73 -4.26 -24.08 24.20
CA LEU A 73 -5.57 -23.75 24.71
C LEU A 73 -6.64 -24.28 23.77
N HIS A 74 -7.39 -25.27 24.25
CA HIS A 74 -8.41 -25.92 23.45
C HIS A 74 -9.52 -24.93 23.02
N PRO A 75 -10.00 -24.93 21.76
CA PRO A 75 -10.97 -23.95 21.27
C PRO A 75 -12.30 -23.90 22.05
N SER A 76 -12.70 -24.98 22.71
CA SER A 76 -13.92 -25.04 23.54
C SER A 76 -13.72 -24.61 25.00
N MET A 77 -12.48 -24.31 25.41
CA MET A 77 -12.21 -23.74 26.73
C MET A 77 -12.77 -22.32 26.81
N THR A 78 -13.46 -22.02 27.91
CA THR A 78 -13.96 -20.66 28.18
C THR A 78 -12.86 -19.77 28.74
N ILE A 79 -12.96 -18.46 28.54
CA ILE A 79 -12.04 -17.49 29.15
C ILE A 79 -12.13 -17.56 30.68
N PHE A 80 -13.31 -17.81 31.25
CA PHE A 80 -13.46 -18.09 32.68
C PHE A 80 -12.62 -19.30 33.15
N GLU A 81 -12.71 -20.44 32.47
CA GLU A 81 -11.90 -21.63 32.79
C GLU A 81 -10.40 -21.34 32.65
N LEU A 82 -10.00 -20.58 31.63
CA LEU A 82 -8.62 -20.17 31.39
C LEU A 82 -8.06 -19.34 32.55
N THR A 83 -8.76 -18.28 32.93
CA THR A 83 -8.38 -17.37 34.03
C THR A 83 -8.28 -18.14 35.34
N GLN A 84 -9.26 -19.01 35.65
CA GLN A 84 -9.23 -19.83 36.86
C GLN A 84 -8.05 -20.80 36.88
N ARG A 85 -7.72 -21.39 35.73
CA ARG A 85 -6.73 -22.47 35.64
C ARG A 85 -5.29 -21.96 35.64
N TYR A 86 -5.00 -20.82 35.02
CA TYR A 86 -3.63 -20.35 34.82
C TYR A 86 -3.35 -18.97 35.45
N GLU A 87 -4.27 -18.02 35.31
CA GLU A 87 -4.06 -16.63 35.75
C GLU A 87 -4.27 -16.45 37.26
N GLN A 88 -5.03 -17.33 37.92
CA GLN A 88 -5.13 -17.32 39.39
C GLN A 88 -3.93 -17.99 40.07
N GLN A 89 -3.15 -18.79 39.34
CA GLN A 89 -1.99 -19.52 39.88
C GLN A 89 -0.68 -18.75 39.72
N HIS A 90 -0.63 -17.79 38.78
CA HIS A 90 0.55 -17.01 38.43
C HIS A 90 0.14 -15.59 38.00
N LEU A 91 1.01 -14.60 38.16
CA LEU A 91 0.71 -13.23 37.70
C LEU A 91 0.56 -13.20 36.17
N GLU A 92 -0.43 -12.46 35.65
CA GLU A 92 -0.73 -12.33 34.21
C GLU A 92 0.52 -11.95 33.38
N ALA A 93 1.42 -11.15 33.94
CA ALA A 93 2.69 -10.74 33.32
C ALA A 93 3.71 -11.88 33.12
N GLU A 94 3.48 -13.07 33.66
CA GLU A 94 4.35 -14.25 33.51
C GLU A 94 3.92 -15.16 32.35
N TRP A 95 2.73 -14.93 31.80
CA TRP A 95 2.17 -15.69 30.70
C TRP A 95 2.20 -14.92 29.38
N ARG A 96 2.31 -15.65 28.28
CA ARG A 96 2.23 -15.11 26.92
C ARG A 96 1.30 -15.94 26.05
N TYR A 97 0.41 -15.26 25.35
CA TYR A 97 -0.46 -15.83 24.34
C TYR A 97 0.15 -15.67 22.93
N ASP A 98 0.37 -16.79 22.25
CA ASP A 98 0.91 -16.85 20.89
C ASP A 98 -0.13 -17.51 19.97
N LEU A 99 -0.72 -16.75 19.05
CA LEU A 99 -1.54 -17.31 17.97
C LEU A 99 -0.63 -18.05 16.97
N ARG A 100 -0.94 -19.29 16.63
CA ARG A 100 -0.08 -20.12 15.79
C ARG A 100 -0.90 -21.01 14.86
N ILE A 101 -0.33 -21.37 13.72
CA ILE A 101 -0.86 -22.47 12.91
C ILE A 101 -0.34 -23.76 13.51
N ARG A 102 -1.24 -24.64 13.95
CA ARG A 102 -0.92 -25.91 14.60
C ARG A 102 -1.37 -27.09 13.75
N TYR A 103 -2.61 -27.02 13.25
CA TYR A 103 -3.23 -28.11 12.52
C TYR A 103 -2.99 -27.91 11.02
N ILE A 104 -1.95 -28.56 10.50
CA ILE A 104 -1.45 -28.31 9.13
C ILE A 104 -2.06 -29.34 8.18
N PRO A 105 -2.86 -28.95 7.17
CA PRO A 105 -3.56 -29.91 6.33
C PRO A 105 -2.58 -30.68 5.42
N SER A 106 -2.97 -31.88 4.99
CA SER A 106 -2.24 -32.63 3.98
C SER A 106 -2.09 -31.80 2.70
N ARG A 107 -0.88 -31.82 2.10
CA ARG A 107 -0.51 -30.96 0.97
C ARG A 107 -0.78 -29.46 1.23
N PHE A 108 -0.43 -28.97 2.42
CA PHE A 108 -0.69 -27.59 2.83
C PHE A 108 -0.20 -26.53 1.83
N MET A 109 0.91 -26.79 1.11
CA MET A 109 1.44 -25.84 0.14
C MET A 109 0.45 -25.59 -1.03
N GLU A 110 -0.24 -26.64 -1.48
CA GLU A 110 -1.28 -26.54 -2.52
C GLU A 110 -2.54 -25.89 -1.94
N LYS A 111 -2.95 -26.30 -0.73
CA LYS A 111 -4.18 -25.79 -0.09
C LYS A 111 -4.09 -24.30 0.27
N PHE A 112 -2.95 -23.86 0.79
CA PHE A 112 -2.75 -22.45 1.17
C PHE A 112 -2.46 -21.53 -0.01
N GLN A 113 -2.35 -22.03 -1.24
CA GLN A 113 -2.03 -21.21 -2.41
C GLN A 113 -3.04 -20.07 -2.62
N ASP A 114 -4.33 -20.37 -2.39
CA ASP A 114 -5.44 -19.40 -2.50
C ASP A 114 -5.72 -18.62 -1.21
N ASP A 115 -4.91 -18.82 -0.17
CA ASP A 115 -4.92 -18.11 1.11
C ASP A 115 -3.50 -17.62 1.44
N ARG A 116 -3.10 -16.56 0.74
CA ARG A 116 -1.76 -15.97 0.85
C ARG A 116 -1.44 -15.50 2.27
N THR A 117 -2.44 -15.09 3.04
CA THR A 117 -2.28 -14.67 4.43
C THR A 117 -1.86 -15.84 5.29
N THR A 118 -2.57 -16.96 5.22
CA THR A 118 -2.22 -18.18 5.96
C THR A 118 -0.86 -18.73 5.54
N MET A 119 -0.55 -18.76 4.23
CA MET A 119 0.76 -19.18 3.71
C MET A 119 1.90 -18.34 4.30
N LEU A 120 1.78 -17.01 4.25
CA LEU A 120 2.80 -16.11 4.76
C LEU A 120 2.93 -16.19 6.28
N TYR A 121 1.80 -16.31 6.99
CA TYR A 121 1.80 -16.48 8.44
C TYR A 121 2.55 -17.74 8.85
N PHE A 122 2.25 -18.86 8.17
CA PHE A 122 2.91 -20.13 8.43
C PHE A 122 4.40 -20.07 8.12
N TYR A 123 4.77 -19.44 6.99
CA TYR A 123 6.17 -19.20 6.64
C TYR A 123 6.93 -18.44 7.74
N LEU A 124 6.38 -17.33 8.21
CA LEU A 124 7.00 -16.52 9.26
C LEU A 124 7.10 -17.28 10.58
N GLN A 125 6.11 -18.11 10.91
CA GLN A 125 6.14 -19.00 12.06
C GLN A 125 7.30 -20.00 11.96
N VAL A 126 7.35 -20.78 10.88
CA VAL A 126 8.39 -21.80 10.66
C VAL A 126 9.79 -21.18 10.60
N ARG A 127 9.97 -20.04 9.92
CA ARG A 127 11.24 -19.30 9.90
C ARG A 127 11.69 -18.91 11.31
N SER A 128 10.77 -18.40 12.13
CA SER A 128 11.08 -18.01 13.51
C SER A 128 11.48 -19.20 14.36
N ASP A 129 10.77 -20.32 14.24
CA ASP A 129 11.11 -21.53 14.98
C ASP A 129 12.49 -22.05 14.55
N TYR A 130 12.77 -22.04 13.25
CA TYR A 130 14.10 -22.31 12.71
C TYR A 130 15.17 -21.43 13.37
N MET A 131 15.02 -20.10 13.31
CA MET A 131 16.03 -19.16 13.82
C MET A 131 16.30 -19.32 15.32
N HIS A 132 15.29 -19.69 16.12
CA HIS A 132 15.42 -19.76 17.59
C HIS A 132 15.79 -21.16 18.12
N GLN A 133 15.40 -22.23 17.42
CA GLN A 133 15.47 -23.59 17.98
C GLN A 133 16.29 -24.58 17.13
N TYR A 134 16.40 -24.34 15.82
CA TYR A 134 16.97 -25.32 14.89
C TYR A 134 18.14 -24.80 14.06
N ALA A 135 18.43 -23.50 14.10
CA ALA A 135 19.52 -22.87 13.38
C ALA A 135 20.89 -23.52 13.65
N THR A 136 21.13 -23.99 14.88
CA THR A 136 22.38 -24.66 15.27
C THR A 136 22.47 -26.11 14.79
N LYS A 137 21.37 -26.68 14.28
CA LYS A 137 21.28 -28.09 13.83
C LYS A 137 21.44 -28.25 12.32
N VAL A 138 21.51 -27.15 11.57
CA VAL A 138 21.69 -27.17 10.11
C VAL A 138 23.14 -26.89 9.74
N SER A 139 23.56 -27.34 8.55
CA SER A 139 24.89 -27.00 8.03
C SER A 139 24.97 -25.54 7.60
N ASP A 140 26.17 -24.96 7.61
CA ASP A 140 26.42 -23.60 7.11
C ASP A 140 25.89 -23.39 5.69
N GLY A 141 26.01 -24.40 4.83
CA GLY A 141 25.48 -24.36 3.47
C GLY A 141 23.96 -24.24 3.42
N MET A 142 23.25 -24.98 4.27
CA MET A 142 21.78 -24.88 4.36
C MET A 142 21.36 -23.54 4.98
N ALA A 143 22.04 -23.09 6.04
CA ALA A 143 21.79 -21.78 6.65
C ALA A 143 21.97 -20.62 5.63
N LEU A 144 23.00 -20.71 4.78
CA LEU A 144 23.20 -19.77 3.66
C LEU A 144 22.04 -19.79 2.66
N GLN A 145 21.56 -20.98 2.28
CA GLN A 145 20.42 -21.11 1.36
C GLN A 145 19.14 -20.50 1.95
N LEU A 146 18.81 -20.85 3.20
CA LEU A 146 17.62 -20.36 3.89
C LEU A 146 17.66 -18.83 4.08
N GLY A 147 18.82 -18.29 4.45
CA GLY A 147 18.98 -16.84 4.58
C GLY A 147 18.91 -16.10 3.24
N CYS A 148 19.48 -16.64 2.16
CA CYS A 148 19.36 -16.04 0.82
C CYS A 148 17.93 -16.06 0.28
N LEU A 149 17.17 -17.13 0.57
CA LEU A 149 15.74 -17.21 0.25
C LEU A 149 14.94 -16.13 1.00
N GLU A 150 15.25 -15.89 2.29
CA GLU A 150 14.60 -14.81 3.04
C GLU A 150 14.98 -13.43 2.50
N ILE A 151 16.26 -13.18 2.15
CA ILE A 151 16.65 -11.89 1.55
C ILE A 151 15.86 -11.63 0.27
N ARG A 152 15.71 -12.63 -0.62
CA ARG A 152 14.93 -12.51 -1.85
C ARG A 152 13.44 -12.27 -1.58
N ARG A 153 12.86 -12.99 -0.61
CA ARG A 153 11.44 -12.84 -0.23
C ARG A 153 11.18 -11.48 0.41
N PHE A 154 12.09 -11.03 1.26
CA PHE A 154 11.99 -9.77 2.00
C PHE A 154 12.15 -8.58 1.04
N TYR A 155 13.20 -8.56 0.22
CA TYR A 155 13.45 -7.54 -0.80
C TYR A 155 12.88 -7.94 -2.16
N LYS A 156 11.57 -8.17 -2.21
CA LYS A 156 10.86 -8.71 -3.39
C LYS A 156 11.00 -7.87 -4.67
N ASP A 157 11.28 -6.57 -4.55
CA ASP A 157 11.41 -5.63 -5.67
C ASP A 157 12.88 -5.37 -6.06
N MET A 158 13.84 -5.90 -5.30
CA MET A 158 15.26 -5.78 -5.63
C MET A 158 15.54 -6.51 -6.95
N ASN A 159 16.37 -5.94 -7.81
CA ASN A 159 16.75 -6.62 -9.05
C ASN A 159 17.60 -7.90 -8.79
N PRO A 160 17.70 -8.84 -9.75
CA PRO A 160 18.44 -10.09 -9.56
C PRO A 160 19.95 -9.93 -9.26
N ARG A 161 20.57 -8.84 -9.71
CA ARG A 161 21.98 -8.52 -9.47
C ARG A 161 22.19 -7.57 -8.30
N GLY A 162 21.14 -7.31 -7.51
CA GLY A 162 21.12 -6.23 -6.53
C GLY A 162 22.23 -6.35 -5.49
N LEU A 163 22.62 -7.58 -5.12
CA LEU A 163 23.68 -7.84 -4.14
C LEU A 163 25.08 -7.91 -4.73
N GLU A 164 25.26 -7.84 -6.06
CA GLU A 164 26.59 -7.82 -6.68
C GLU A 164 27.30 -6.48 -6.40
N LYS A 165 26.54 -5.39 -6.27
CA LYS A 165 27.09 -4.07 -5.95
C LYS A 165 27.52 -4.01 -4.49
N LYS A 166 28.75 -3.53 -4.28
CA LYS A 166 29.39 -3.46 -2.95
C LYS A 166 28.58 -2.62 -1.95
N SER A 167 28.05 -1.48 -2.38
CA SER A 167 27.25 -0.56 -1.55
C SER A 167 25.93 -1.17 -1.10
N ASN A 168 25.24 -1.85 -2.01
CA ASN A 168 24.02 -2.58 -1.72
C ASN A 168 24.24 -3.71 -0.69
N PHE A 169 25.36 -4.43 -0.77
CA PHE A 169 25.69 -5.43 0.24
C PHE A 169 26.09 -4.79 1.58
N GLU A 170 26.85 -3.69 1.54
CA GLU A 170 27.24 -2.97 2.76
C GLU A 170 26.03 -2.44 3.54
N LEU A 171 24.96 -2.07 2.84
CA LEU A 171 23.67 -1.75 3.44
C LEU A 171 23.10 -2.93 4.25
N LEU A 172 23.07 -4.13 3.66
CA LEU A 172 22.63 -5.33 4.39
C LEU A 172 23.52 -5.64 5.60
N GLU A 173 24.84 -5.50 5.42
CA GLU A 173 25.82 -5.91 6.42
C GLU A 173 25.88 -4.96 7.62
N LYS A 174 25.84 -3.64 7.38
CA LYS A 174 26.07 -2.63 8.42
C LYS A 174 24.80 -2.04 8.98
N ASP A 175 23.80 -1.81 8.13
CA ASP A 175 22.63 -1.05 8.53
C ASP A 175 21.47 -1.99 8.85
N VAL A 176 21.27 -3.07 8.08
CA VAL A 176 20.22 -4.07 8.36
C VAL A 176 20.66 -5.08 9.42
N GLY A 177 21.91 -5.50 9.38
CA GLY A 177 22.41 -6.61 10.18
C GLY A 177 22.13 -7.95 9.49
N LEU A 178 23.19 -8.74 9.31
CA LEU A 178 23.07 -10.07 8.71
C LEU A 178 22.33 -11.06 9.63
N ASP A 179 22.26 -10.79 10.93
CA ASP A 179 21.57 -11.60 11.94
C ASP A 179 20.04 -11.62 11.75
N MET A 180 19.49 -10.67 10.99
CA MET A 180 18.10 -10.71 10.56
C MET A 180 17.83 -11.91 9.62
N PHE A 181 18.82 -12.30 8.81
CA PHE A 181 18.67 -13.31 7.76
C PHE A 181 19.38 -14.63 8.08
N PHE A 182 20.46 -14.56 8.86
CA PHE A 182 21.37 -15.67 9.10
C PHE A 182 21.56 -15.91 10.60
N PRO A 183 21.76 -17.18 11.03
CA PRO A 183 22.09 -17.49 12.41
C PRO A 183 23.37 -16.78 12.89
N LYS A 184 23.40 -16.38 14.17
CA LYS A 184 24.56 -15.67 14.74
C LYS A 184 25.83 -16.51 14.69
N GLU A 185 25.69 -17.82 14.81
CA GLU A 185 26.77 -18.80 14.73
C GLU A 185 27.43 -18.77 13.35
N LEU A 186 26.64 -18.70 12.26
CA LEU A 186 27.15 -18.58 10.90
C LEU A 186 27.85 -17.23 10.66
N VAL A 187 27.25 -16.14 11.14
CA VAL A 187 27.81 -14.79 10.96
C VAL A 187 29.12 -14.63 11.72
N SER A 188 29.23 -15.22 12.91
CA SER A 188 30.42 -15.13 13.77
C SER A 188 31.53 -16.14 13.40
N SER A 189 31.21 -17.26 12.75
CA SER A 189 32.19 -18.30 12.41
C SER A 189 33.06 -17.95 11.19
N MET A 190 32.64 -17.00 10.35
CA MET A 190 33.32 -16.66 9.09
C MET A 190 33.87 -15.23 9.07
N LYS A 191 34.99 -15.02 8.34
CA LYS A 191 35.48 -13.66 8.07
C LYS A 191 34.48 -12.89 7.20
N PRO A 192 34.20 -11.60 7.44
CA PRO A 192 33.19 -10.83 6.70
C PRO A 192 33.33 -10.89 5.17
N LYS A 193 34.57 -10.78 4.65
CA LYS A 193 34.84 -10.88 3.20
C LYS A 193 34.52 -12.25 2.62
N GLN A 194 34.72 -13.32 3.39
CA GLN A 194 34.40 -14.68 2.96
C GLN A 194 32.89 -14.90 2.96
N LEU A 195 32.22 -14.50 4.06
CA LEU A 195 30.77 -14.60 4.19
C LEU A 195 30.05 -13.83 3.09
N ARG A 196 30.48 -12.60 2.79
CA ARG A 196 29.97 -11.79 1.68
C ARG A 196 29.98 -12.54 0.36
N ARG A 197 31.12 -13.16 0.01
CA ARG A 197 31.26 -13.92 -1.24
C ARG A 197 30.30 -15.11 -1.30
N LEU A 198 30.18 -15.84 -0.19
CA LEU A 198 29.28 -17.00 -0.10
C LEU A 198 27.81 -16.60 -0.22
N ILE A 199 27.40 -15.49 0.41
CA ILE A 199 26.04 -14.95 0.28
C ILE A 199 25.77 -14.53 -1.17
N GLN A 200 26.67 -13.77 -1.80
CA GLN A 200 26.50 -13.33 -3.19
C GLN A 200 26.39 -14.52 -4.17
N GLN A 201 27.26 -15.52 -4.04
CA GLN A 201 27.23 -16.73 -4.86
C GLN A 201 25.95 -17.54 -4.66
N THR A 202 25.54 -17.72 -3.40
CA THR A 202 24.33 -18.48 -3.07
C THR A 202 23.07 -17.75 -3.53
N PHE A 203 23.01 -16.43 -3.38
CA PHE A 203 21.87 -15.59 -3.74
C PHE A 203 21.57 -15.60 -5.25
N GLN A 204 22.59 -15.69 -6.11
CA GLN A 204 22.38 -15.76 -7.57
C GLN A 204 21.43 -16.88 -7.97
N GLY A 205 21.49 -18.04 -7.31
CA GLY A 205 20.59 -19.18 -7.55
C GLY A 205 19.12 -18.95 -7.16
N TYR A 206 18.82 -17.87 -6.46
CA TYR A 206 17.48 -17.50 -5.98
C TYR A 206 17.01 -16.13 -6.52
N SER A 207 17.87 -15.41 -7.22
CA SER A 207 17.73 -13.99 -7.54
C SER A 207 16.48 -13.62 -8.35
N THR A 208 15.94 -14.56 -9.13
CA THR A 208 14.76 -14.38 -9.98
C THR A 208 13.46 -14.90 -9.36
N LEU A 209 13.52 -15.50 -8.17
CA LEU A 209 12.34 -16.07 -7.53
C LEU A 209 11.41 -14.97 -6.99
N ASN A 210 10.10 -15.21 -7.15
CA ASN A 210 9.08 -14.41 -6.48
C ASN A 210 8.88 -14.87 -5.02
N GLN A 211 8.09 -14.13 -4.24
CA GLN A 211 7.90 -14.41 -2.82
C GLN A 211 7.33 -15.81 -2.54
N GLU A 212 6.37 -16.27 -3.32
CA GLU A 212 5.73 -17.59 -3.17
C GLU A 212 6.75 -18.72 -3.43
N GLN A 213 7.49 -18.61 -4.53
CA GLN A 213 8.56 -19.54 -4.88
C GLN A 213 9.66 -19.58 -3.80
N CYS A 214 10.02 -18.43 -3.22
CA CYS A 214 10.95 -18.38 -2.09
C CYS A 214 10.43 -19.14 -0.87
N MET A 215 9.16 -18.95 -0.50
CA MET A 215 8.55 -19.64 0.64
C MET A 215 8.50 -21.15 0.41
N ILE A 216 8.04 -21.60 -0.76
CA ILE A 216 7.99 -23.03 -1.12
C ILE A 216 9.39 -23.64 -1.07
N LYS A 217 10.40 -22.98 -1.66
CA LYS A 217 11.77 -23.48 -1.67
C LYS A 217 12.37 -23.50 -0.26
N PHE A 218 12.04 -22.53 0.58
CA PHE A 218 12.44 -22.51 1.99
C PHE A 218 11.87 -23.70 2.76
N PHE A 219 10.57 -23.96 2.63
CA PHE A 219 9.94 -25.11 3.26
C PHE A 219 10.57 -26.43 2.80
N ASN A 220 10.77 -26.59 1.49
CA ASN A 220 11.38 -27.81 0.94
C ASN A 220 12.83 -28.01 1.40
N THR A 221 13.63 -26.94 1.51
CA THR A 221 14.99 -27.01 2.03
C THR A 221 15.00 -27.39 3.50
N LEU A 222 14.17 -26.75 4.33
CA LEU A 222 14.14 -27.01 5.77
C LEU A 222 13.58 -28.42 6.10
N ALA A 223 12.62 -28.90 5.31
CA ALA A 223 11.98 -30.21 5.51
C ALA A 223 12.97 -31.39 5.42
N GLN A 224 14.15 -31.20 4.81
CA GLN A 224 15.19 -32.22 4.70
C GLN A 224 15.82 -32.58 6.05
N CYS A 225 15.73 -31.69 7.05
CA CYS A 225 16.36 -31.88 8.36
C CYS A 225 15.40 -31.68 9.54
N TYR A 226 14.27 -31.01 9.32
CA TYR A 226 13.31 -30.69 10.37
C TYR A 226 11.87 -30.87 9.88
N SER A 227 11.09 -31.65 10.62
CA SER A 227 9.65 -31.79 10.37
C SER A 227 8.89 -30.73 11.16
N PHE A 228 8.45 -29.69 10.45
CA PHE A 228 7.59 -28.61 10.98
C PHE A 228 6.10 -28.86 10.72
N THR A 229 5.74 -30.00 10.13
CA THR A 229 4.35 -30.39 9.83
C THR A 229 3.79 -31.46 10.76
N GLN A 230 4.61 -31.91 11.71
CA GLN A 230 4.31 -33.00 12.63
C GLN A 230 4.88 -32.66 14.01
N GLU A 231 4.17 -33.03 15.08
CA GLU A 231 4.69 -32.96 16.45
C GLU A 231 5.03 -34.37 16.94
N ARG A 232 6.10 -34.48 17.75
CA ARG A 232 6.58 -35.75 18.33
C ARG A 232 6.51 -35.70 19.85
N PHE A 233 5.98 -36.77 20.44
CA PHE A 233 5.80 -36.89 21.88
C PHE A 233 6.37 -38.21 22.39
N ALA A 234 7.38 -38.12 23.25
CA ALA A 234 7.89 -39.28 23.98
C ALA A 234 6.87 -39.72 25.04
N CYS A 235 6.42 -40.97 24.97
CA CYS A 235 5.41 -41.54 25.86
C CYS A 235 5.63 -43.04 26.07
N GLN A 236 4.91 -43.66 27.00
CA GLN A 236 5.00 -45.10 27.28
C GLN A 236 3.68 -45.79 26.97
N LEU A 237 3.71 -46.93 26.28
CA LEU A 237 2.50 -47.72 26.03
C LEU A 237 1.94 -48.26 27.35
N ALA A 238 0.63 -48.08 27.58
CA ALA A 238 -0.04 -48.58 28.78
C ALA A 238 -0.26 -50.10 28.75
N HIS A 239 -0.29 -50.69 27.55
CA HIS A 239 -0.44 -52.13 27.33
C HIS A 239 0.84 -52.69 26.69
N GLY A 240 1.56 -53.54 27.43
CA GLY A 240 2.83 -54.13 26.99
C GLY A 240 3.93 -53.96 28.03
N TRP A 241 5.15 -54.39 27.69
CA TRP A 241 6.34 -54.00 28.45
C TRP A 241 6.42 -52.46 28.42
N ASN A 242 6.80 -51.79 29.51
CA ASN A 242 6.89 -50.32 29.64
C ASN A 242 7.93 -49.71 28.68
N ILE A 243 7.66 -49.80 27.39
CA ILE A 243 8.53 -49.36 26.30
C ILE A 243 8.20 -47.90 26.03
N THR A 244 9.23 -47.07 26.13
CA THR A 244 9.17 -45.67 25.68
C THR A 244 9.16 -45.64 24.16
N ILE A 245 8.20 -44.93 23.59
CA ILE A 245 7.99 -44.76 22.16
C ILE A 245 7.80 -43.28 21.85
N ASP A 246 8.07 -42.89 20.60
CA ASP A 246 7.67 -41.58 20.09
C ASP A 246 6.36 -41.72 19.32
N LEU A 247 5.32 -41.02 19.80
CA LEU A 247 4.12 -40.81 18.99
C LEU A 247 4.33 -39.57 18.11
N VAL A 248 4.15 -39.78 16.81
CA VAL A 248 4.23 -38.74 15.78
C VAL A 248 2.81 -38.45 15.29
N VAL A 249 2.37 -37.22 15.43
CA VAL A 249 1.03 -36.78 15.05
C VAL A 249 1.13 -35.70 13.98
N GLY A 250 0.40 -35.88 12.88
CA GLY A 250 0.37 -34.93 11.77
C GLY A 250 -0.86 -35.14 10.89
N ALA A 251 -0.84 -34.53 9.70
CA ALA A 251 -1.94 -34.61 8.74
C ALA A 251 -2.30 -36.05 8.32
N ASP A 252 -1.31 -36.94 8.31
CA ASP A 252 -1.48 -38.35 7.94
C ASP A 252 -2.01 -39.20 9.11
N GLY A 253 -2.26 -38.58 10.28
CA GLY A 253 -2.77 -39.25 11.48
C GLY A 253 -1.71 -39.51 12.55
N ILE A 254 -1.92 -40.57 13.32
CA ILE A 254 -1.10 -40.98 14.46
C ILE A 254 -0.20 -42.13 14.02
N SER A 255 1.12 -41.99 14.23
CA SER A 255 2.10 -43.04 13.98
C SER A 255 3.01 -43.25 15.19
N GLN A 256 3.46 -44.48 15.40
CA GLN A 256 4.46 -44.82 16.39
C GLN A 256 5.84 -44.94 15.74
N GLN A 257 6.87 -44.41 16.40
CA GLN A 257 8.26 -44.59 16.00
C GLN A 257 9.10 -45.07 17.20
N ASN A 258 9.90 -46.11 16.99
CA ASN A 258 10.93 -46.54 17.94
C ASN A 258 12.30 -46.00 17.48
N GLU A 259 13.26 -45.90 18.41
CA GLU A 259 14.63 -45.49 18.06
C GLU A 259 15.17 -46.37 16.92
N ASN A 260 15.35 -45.77 15.74
CA ASN A 260 15.85 -46.36 14.49
C ASN A 260 14.88 -47.23 13.66
N SER A 261 13.56 -47.22 13.92
CA SER A 261 12.57 -47.87 13.05
C SER A 261 11.85 -46.89 12.11
N SER A 262 11.32 -47.39 11.00
CA SER A 262 10.34 -46.65 10.20
C SER A 262 9.07 -46.41 11.03
N PRO A 263 8.39 -45.25 10.88
CA PRO A 263 7.12 -45.00 11.55
C PRO A 263 6.08 -46.07 11.19
N THR A 264 5.43 -46.63 12.21
CA THR A 264 4.31 -47.56 12.07
C THR A 264 3.02 -46.78 12.22
N HIS A 265 2.21 -46.73 11.18
CA HIS A 265 0.93 -46.01 11.20
C HIS A 265 -0.07 -46.71 12.12
N LEU A 266 -0.74 -45.95 12.99
CA LEU A 266 -1.70 -46.47 13.97
C LEU A 266 -3.14 -46.14 13.60
N ALA A 267 -3.42 -44.87 13.25
CA ALA A 267 -4.76 -44.42 12.89
C ALA A 267 -4.74 -43.13 12.07
N THR A 268 -5.69 -42.98 11.17
CA THR A 268 -6.01 -41.70 10.50
C THR A 268 -6.96 -40.86 11.37
N PRO A 269 -7.06 -39.52 11.17
CA PRO A 269 -7.94 -38.69 11.99
C PRO A 269 -9.42 -39.10 11.88
N SER A 270 -9.86 -39.55 10.70
CA SER A 270 -11.20 -40.09 10.46
C SER A 270 -11.58 -41.31 11.29
N GLN A 271 -10.60 -42.09 11.76
CA GLN A 271 -10.83 -43.28 12.58
C GLN A 271 -10.90 -42.98 14.08
N VAL A 272 -10.63 -41.75 14.52
CA VAL A 272 -10.66 -41.41 15.95
C VAL A 272 -12.11 -41.14 16.37
N CYS A 273 -12.59 -41.90 17.36
CA CYS A 273 -13.97 -41.77 17.87
C CYS A 273 -14.07 -40.87 19.10
N SER A 274 -13.11 -40.95 20.03
CA SER A 274 -13.10 -40.15 21.25
C SER A 274 -11.72 -40.12 21.91
N ILE A 275 -11.42 -39.04 22.62
CA ILE A 275 -10.15 -38.81 23.30
C ILE A 275 -10.44 -38.52 24.78
N SER A 276 -9.63 -39.05 25.69
CA SER A 276 -9.75 -38.75 27.12
C SER A 276 -8.37 -38.70 27.80
N CYS A 277 -8.25 -37.84 28.82
CA CYS A 277 -7.04 -37.68 29.61
C CYS A 277 -7.37 -37.80 31.10
N SER A 278 -6.59 -38.57 31.85
CA SER A 278 -6.67 -38.66 33.32
C SER A 278 -5.31 -38.45 33.97
N ALA A 279 -5.28 -37.69 35.06
CA ALA A 279 -4.07 -37.56 35.88
C ALA A 279 -3.91 -38.78 36.78
N GLU A 280 -2.67 -39.26 36.89
CA GLU A 280 -2.28 -40.38 37.75
C GLU A 280 -1.63 -39.88 39.05
N ASN A 281 -1.67 -40.70 40.10
CA ASN A 281 -1.15 -40.33 41.43
C ASN A 281 0.37 -40.09 41.46
N ASP A 282 1.10 -40.60 40.46
CA ASP A 282 2.55 -40.47 40.34
C ASP A 282 2.99 -39.22 39.54
N GLY A 283 2.05 -38.35 39.17
CA GLY A 283 2.29 -37.13 38.40
C GLY A 283 2.30 -37.33 36.88
N ARG A 284 2.23 -38.57 36.39
CA ARG A 284 2.00 -38.86 34.97
C ARG A 284 0.53 -38.64 34.61
N ALA A 285 0.22 -38.74 33.33
CA ALA A 285 -1.16 -38.79 32.87
C ALA A 285 -1.36 -39.90 31.84
N LEU A 286 -2.54 -40.49 31.85
CA LEU A 286 -2.98 -41.47 30.85
C LEU A 286 -3.78 -40.75 29.77
N LEU A 287 -3.33 -40.87 28.51
CA LEU A 287 -4.06 -40.48 27.32
C LEU A 287 -4.66 -41.74 26.68
N THR A 288 -5.97 -41.75 26.48
CA THR A 288 -6.70 -42.84 25.82
C THR A 288 -7.42 -42.32 24.58
N VAL A 289 -7.12 -42.92 23.43
CA VAL A 289 -7.72 -42.62 22.12
C VAL A 289 -8.46 -43.84 21.61
N ASN A 290 -9.78 -43.73 21.47
CA ASN A 290 -10.62 -44.78 20.91
C ASN A 290 -10.58 -44.70 19.39
N ILE A 291 -10.20 -45.79 18.73
CA ILE A 291 -10.04 -45.88 17.28
C ILE A 291 -11.07 -46.86 16.72
N GLU A 292 -11.81 -46.43 15.71
CA GLU A 292 -12.80 -47.23 14.99
C GLU A 292 -12.16 -48.49 14.38
N GLY A 293 -12.75 -49.65 14.63
CA GLY A 293 -12.21 -50.94 14.18
C GLY A 293 -11.01 -51.46 14.99
N GLY A 294 -10.52 -50.70 15.97
CA GLY A 294 -9.47 -51.12 16.89
C GLY A 294 -9.98 -52.15 17.91
N LYS A 295 -9.23 -53.24 18.13
CA LYS A 295 -9.56 -54.25 19.17
C LYS A 295 -9.45 -53.70 20.60
N GLN A 296 -8.57 -52.71 20.80
CA GLN A 296 -8.33 -52.02 22.06
C GLN A 296 -7.99 -50.55 21.78
N PRO A 297 -8.28 -49.63 22.72
CA PRO A 297 -7.95 -48.23 22.55
C PRO A 297 -6.43 -47.98 22.67
N LEU A 298 -5.92 -47.02 21.91
CA LEU A 298 -4.54 -46.56 22.05
C LEU A 298 -4.42 -45.84 23.38
N SER A 299 -3.65 -46.43 24.31
CA SER A 299 -3.49 -45.91 25.67
C SER A 299 -2.01 -45.71 25.96
N VAL A 300 -1.63 -44.47 26.30
CA VAL A 300 -0.24 -44.08 26.58
C VAL A 300 -0.11 -43.24 27.83
N PHE A 301 0.96 -43.48 28.59
CA PHE A 301 1.37 -42.63 29.70
C PHE A 301 2.28 -41.51 29.20
N THR A 302 1.93 -40.27 29.56
CA THR A 302 2.73 -39.07 29.32
C THR A 302 3.43 -38.62 30.60
N SER A 303 4.43 -37.75 30.46
CA SER A 303 5.19 -37.22 31.61
C SER A 303 4.39 -36.28 32.51
N SER A 304 3.27 -35.73 32.02
CA SER A 304 2.39 -34.84 32.78
C SER A 304 1.01 -34.72 32.11
N LEU A 305 0.03 -34.24 32.89
CA LEU A 305 -1.30 -33.91 32.37
C LEU A 305 -1.26 -32.86 31.25
N ALA A 306 -0.40 -31.84 31.37
CA ALA A 306 -0.23 -30.80 30.35
C ALA A 306 0.20 -31.40 28.99
N VAL A 307 1.12 -32.38 29.01
CA VAL A 307 1.54 -33.09 27.78
C VAL A 307 0.37 -33.90 27.20
N ALA A 308 -0.40 -34.60 28.03
CA ALA A 308 -1.57 -35.36 27.56
C ALA A 308 -2.63 -34.43 26.95
N GLU A 309 -2.91 -33.27 27.56
CA GLU A 309 -3.83 -32.28 27.02
C GLU A 309 -3.33 -31.63 25.72
N ASN A 310 -2.03 -31.32 25.64
CA ASN A 310 -1.40 -30.82 24.42
C ASN A 310 -1.49 -31.83 23.26
N MET A 311 -1.35 -33.13 23.55
CA MET A 311 -1.54 -34.21 22.57
C MET A 311 -3.00 -34.37 22.18
N ALA A 312 -3.92 -34.32 23.16
CA ALA A 312 -5.36 -34.42 22.90
C ALA A 312 -5.87 -33.26 22.02
N ASP A 313 -5.45 -32.01 22.29
CA ASP A 313 -5.78 -30.86 21.44
C ASP A 313 -5.27 -31.05 20.00
N LEU A 314 -4.05 -31.57 19.84
CA LEU A 314 -3.48 -31.81 18.51
C LEU A 314 -4.28 -32.84 17.72
N ILE A 315 -4.56 -34.00 18.32
CA ILE A 315 -5.33 -35.07 17.68
C ILE A 315 -6.74 -34.57 17.36
N ASP A 316 -7.43 -33.95 18.33
CA ASP A 316 -8.78 -33.42 18.14
C ASP A 316 -8.81 -32.35 17.04
N GLY A 317 -7.82 -31.47 16.99
CA GLY A 317 -7.72 -30.45 15.94
C GLY A 317 -7.54 -31.02 14.54
N TYR A 318 -6.77 -32.10 14.38
CA TYR A 318 -6.69 -32.81 13.10
C TYR A 318 -8.02 -33.48 12.72
N CYS A 319 -8.75 -34.07 13.69
CA CYS A 319 -10.08 -34.64 13.45
C CYS A 319 -11.10 -33.55 13.04
N ARG A 320 -11.08 -32.39 13.69
CA ARG A 320 -11.91 -31.22 13.33
C ARG A 320 -11.59 -30.70 11.93
N LEU A 321 -10.29 -30.61 11.60
CA LEU A 321 -9.82 -30.13 10.30
C LEU A 321 -10.24 -31.06 9.15
N GLU A 322 -10.20 -32.38 9.36
CA GLU A 322 -10.59 -33.37 8.33
C GLU A 322 -12.12 -33.48 8.19
N SER A 323 -12.87 -33.49 9.30
CA SER A 323 -14.33 -33.60 9.29
C SER A 323 -15.04 -32.29 8.95
N THR A 324 -14.34 -31.15 8.94
CA THR A 324 -14.89 -29.79 8.88
C THR A 324 -15.92 -29.51 9.99
N SER A 325 -15.82 -30.23 11.12
CA SER A 325 -16.67 -30.07 12.30
C SER A 325 -15.99 -29.25 13.38
N GLU A 326 -16.76 -28.41 14.09
CA GLU A 326 -16.29 -27.71 15.29
C GLU A 326 -16.49 -28.53 16.58
N THR A 327 -17.10 -29.71 16.48
CA THR A 327 -17.35 -30.58 17.64
C THR A 327 -16.07 -31.25 18.12
N SER A 328 -15.78 -31.14 19.41
CA SER A 328 -14.63 -31.83 20.02
C SER A 328 -14.96 -33.28 20.33
N LEU A 329 -13.98 -34.16 20.09
CA LEU A 329 -13.98 -35.58 20.46
C LEU A 329 -13.39 -35.80 21.87
N ILE A 330 -12.93 -34.74 22.54
CA ILE A 330 -12.38 -34.81 23.90
C ILE A 330 -13.54 -34.94 24.91
N VAL A 331 -13.58 -36.06 25.63
CA VAL A 331 -14.58 -36.34 26.65
C VAL A 331 -14.15 -35.71 27.98
N LYS A 332 -14.88 -34.69 28.44
CA LYS A 332 -14.70 -34.14 29.80
C LYS A 332 -15.28 -35.13 30.83
N PRO A 333 -14.57 -35.47 31.91
CA PRO A 333 -15.14 -36.27 32.98
C PRO A 333 -16.32 -35.52 33.60
N ASN A 334 -17.50 -36.15 33.63
CA ASN A 334 -18.67 -35.63 34.32
C ASN A 334 -18.32 -35.45 35.82
N LYS A 335 -17.92 -34.25 36.23
CA LYS A 335 -18.04 -33.87 37.64
C LYS A 335 -19.54 -33.87 37.93
N GLY A 336 -19.97 -34.91 38.64
CA GLY A 336 -21.34 -35.10 39.04
C GLY A 336 -21.95 -33.81 39.59
N ARG A 337 -23.22 -33.63 39.26
CA ARG A 337 -24.14 -32.66 39.84
C ARG A 337 -24.21 -32.89 41.36
N GLY A 338 -23.20 -32.43 42.09
CA GLY A 338 -23.00 -32.66 43.52
C GLY A 338 -23.40 -31.43 44.33
N THR A 339 -24.56 -31.53 44.97
CA THR A 339 -24.96 -30.79 46.17
C THR A 339 -24.84 -29.26 46.15
N ARG A 340 -25.91 -28.62 45.69
CA ARG A 340 -26.34 -27.31 46.19
C ARG A 340 -26.49 -27.43 47.71
N GLN A 341 -25.47 -27.02 48.47
CA GLN A 341 -25.61 -26.83 49.92
C GLN A 341 -26.71 -25.78 50.11
N LYS A 342 -27.86 -26.23 50.61
CA LYS A 342 -28.93 -25.36 51.09
C LYS A 342 -28.37 -24.61 52.31
N LEU A 343 -28.22 -23.30 52.18
CA LEU A 343 -28.18 -22.41 53.33
C LEU A 343 -29.52 -22.53 54.09
N PRO A 344 -29.53 -22.51 55.43
CA PRO A 344 -30.76 -22.60 56.20
C PRO A 344 -31.57 -21.29 56.12
N ASN A 345 -32.90 -21.45 56.04
CA ASN A 345 -33.87 -20.35 56.05
C ASN A 345 -33.91 -19.67 57.43
N ILE A 346 -33.96 -18.33 57.44
CA ILE A 346 -34.36 -17.51 58.61
C ILE A 346 -35.36 -16.44 58.11
N PRO A 347 -36.43 -16.14 58.89
CA PRO A 347 -37.74 -15.81 58.35
C PRO A 347 -38.07 -14.30 58.20
N GLU A 348 -39.05 -14.05 57.34
CA GLU A 348 -39.70 -12.74 57.09
C GLU A 348 -40.42 -12.19 58.33
N HIS A 349 -40.42 -10.86 58.51
CA HIS A 349 -41.56 -10.14 59.08
C HIS A 349 -41.68 -8.68 58.60
N SER A 350 -42.89 -8.40 58.07
CA SER A 350 -43.70 -7.16 58.12
C SER A 350 -43.25 -5.84 57.42
N LYS A 351 -43.99 -5.54 56.34
CA LYS A 351 -44.42 -4.23 55.78
C LYS A 351 -45.17 -3.35 56.83
N PRO A 352 -45.47 -2.02 56.63
CA PRO A 352 -46.04 -1.44 55.39
C PRO A 352 -45.85 0.06 55.00
N SER A 353 -46.24 0.32 53.74
CA SER A 353 -46.98 1.48 53.13
C SER A 353 -46.38 2.89 52.90
N GLU A 354 -46.14 3.18 51.59
CA GLU A 354 -46.59 4.32 50.73
C GLU A 354 -46.21 5.81 51.00
N PRO A 355 -46.33 6.74 50.00
CA PRO A 355 -46.16 6.67 48.53
C PRO A 355 -45.39 7.88 47.91
N ALA A 356 -45.16 7.87 46.58
CA ALA A 356 -45.22 9.02 45.63
C ALA A 356 -44.00 9.31 44.69
N ARG A 357 -44.32 9.31 43.38
CA ARG A 357 -44.03 10.31 42.30
C ARG A 357 -42.69 10.33 41.54
N ASP A 358 -42.88 10.56 40.24
CA ASP A 358 -41.96 10.91 39.14
C ASP A 358 -40.94 11.99 39.47
N ALA A 359 -39.72 11.87 38.92
CA ALA A 359 -39.21 12.78 37.87
C ALA A 359 -37.71 12.52 37.58
N THR A 360 -37.38 12.78 36.32
CA THR A 360 -36.09 12.80 35.63
C THR A 360 -34.97 13.66 36.26
N THR A 361 -33.72 13.23 35.98
CA THR A 361 -32.50 14.03 35.65
C THR A 361 -31.32 13.94 36.65
N GLN A 362 -30.11 13.80 36.06
CA GLN A 362 -28.76 14.18 36.55
C GLN A 362 -27.94 13.24 37.46
N LYS A 363 -26.97 12.58 36.82
CA LYS A 363 -25.51 12.60 37.05
C LYS A 363 -25.02 13.17 38.40
N MET A 364 -24.37 12.33 39.23
CA MET A 364 -23.12 12.70 39.93
C MET A 364 -22.32 11.48 40.39
N ILE A 365 -21.02 11.70 40.42
CA ILE A 365 -19.86 10.81 40.58
C ILE A 365 -19.60 10.55 42.07
N SER A 366 -19.05 9.36 42.40
CA SER A 366 -18.16 9.21 43.56
C SER A 366 -17.12 8.13 43.26
N ASP A 367 -15.88 8.57 43.25
CA ASP A 367 -14.64 7.84 43.02
C ASP A 367 -14.40 6.67 44.00
N SER A 368 -13.74 5.63 43.51
CA SER A 368 -12.56 5.10 44.21
C SER A 368 -11.54 4.58 43.19
N ASP A 369 -10.45 5.32 43.06
CA ASP A 369 -9.22 4.96 42.37
C ASP A 369 -8.58 3.69 42.95
N ILE A 370 -7.94 2.89 42.08
CA ILE A 370 -6.61 2.24 42.24
C ILE A 370 -6.46 1.16 41.14
N TYR A 371 -6.12 1.55 39.92
CA TYR A 371 -4.90 1.17 39.16
C TYR A 371 -5.01 1.71 37.74
N SER A 372 -3.98 2.48 37.41
CA SER A 372 -3.92 3.52 36.40
C SER A 372 -3.59 3.03 34.99
N GLU A 373 -4.28 3.61 34.02
CA GLU A 373 -3.92 3.64 32.59
C GLU A 373 -2.48 4.13 32.41
N ILE A 374 -1.71 3.45 31.55
CA ILE A 374 -0.41 3.94 31.09
C ILE A 374 -0.67 5.09 30.12
N ILE A 375 -0.59 6.31 30.66
CA ILE A 375 -0.23 7.51 29.91
C ILE A 375 1.29 7.62 29.98
N GLU A 376 1.98 7.26 28.89
CA GLU A 376 3.37 7.63 28.63
C GLU A 376 3.46 8.12 27.17
N GLY A 377 3.70 9.40 26.84
CA GLY A 377 4.15 10.51 27.68
C GLY A 377 3.50 11.85 27.35
N LYS A 378 3.06 12.52 28.40
CA LYS A 378 3.11 13.98 28.52
C LYS A 378 4.01 14.29 29.72
N ALA A 379 5.20 14.81 29.45
CA ALA A 379 5.95 15.59 30.43
C ALA A 379 6.71 16.72 29.72
N SER A 380 5.96 17.73 29.32
CA SER A 380 6.31 19.14 29.40
C SER A 380 5.04 19.93 29.08
N MET A 381 4.64 20.87 29.92
CA MET A 381 3.55 21.80 29.61
C MET A 381 3.80 22.47 28.25
N SER A 382 2.96 22.28 27.21
CA SER A 382 2.93 23.05 25.92
C SER A 382 2.12 22.30 24.82
N PRO A 383 2.07 22.74 23.54
CA PRO A 383 1.29 23.80 22.88
C PRO A 383 0.10 23.25 22.04
N ASN A 384 -0.49 22.11 22.41
CA ASN A 384 -1.41 21.33 21.54
C ASN A 384 -2.80 21.95 21.29
N GLU A 385 -3.25 22.94 22.05
CA GLU A 385 -4.54 23.61 21.80
C GLU A 385 -4.50 24.58 20.59
N LYS A 386 -3.31 25.03 20.17
CA LYS A 386 -3.18 26.08 19.15
C LYS A 386 -3.69 25.72 17.75
N PHE A 387 -3.73 24.43 17.41
CA PHE A 387 -4.06 23.97 16.05
C PHE A 387 -5.42 23.29 15.96
N LYS A 388 -6.16 23.18 17.06
CA LYS A 388 -7.51 22.63 17.04
C LYS A 388 -8.49 23.70 16.56
N ILE A 389 -9.25 23.38 15.52
CA ILE A 389 -10.25 24.30 14.92
C ILE A 389 -11.63 23.66 14.95
N SER A 390 -12.66 24.47 15.15
CA SER A 390 -14.05 23.99 15.09
C SER A 390 -14.46 23.75 13.64
N ARG A 391 -15.26 22.71 13.39
CA ARG A 391 -15.86 22.48 12.07
C ARG A 391 -16.76 23.64 11.65
N ASP A 392 -17.47 24.24 12.60
CA ASP A 392 -18.44 25.32 12.34
C ASP A 392 -17.77 26.62 11.87
N ASP A 393 -16.46 26.75 12.10
CA ASP A 393 -15.67 27.90 11.64
C ASP A 393 -15.19 27.74 10.18
N ILE A 394 -15.51 26.62 9.52
CA ILE A 394 -15.02 26.29 8.19
C ILE A 394 -16.20 26.14 7.23
N ILE A 395 -16.14 26.85 6.12
CA ILE A 395 -17.04 26.68 4.99
C ILE A 395 -16.29 25.91 3.91
N VAL A 396 -16.75 24.69 3.61
CA VAL A 396 -16.18 23.83 2.57
C VAL A 396 -16.68 24.29 1.20
N GLY A 397 -15.77 24.44 0.25
CA GLY A 397 -16.01 24.79 -1.14
C GLY A 397 -15.88 23.59 -2.08
N GLY A 398 -15.58 23.86 -3.36
CA GLY A 398 -15.43 22.82 -4.38
C GLY A 398 -14.19 21.95 -4.19
N ILE A 399 -14.20 20.77 -4.80
CA ILE A 399 -13.06 19.85 -4.84
C ILE A 399 -11.94 20.45 -5.70
N LEU A 400 -10.73 20.46 -5.15
CA LEU A 400 -9.49 20.88 -5.81
C LEU A 400 -8.74 19.70 -6.40
N GLY A 401 -8.82 18.53 -5.76
CA GLY A 401 -8.15 17.32 -6.21
C GLY A 401 -8.45 16.12 -5.32
N GLU A 402 -7.98 14.95 -5.75
CA GLU A 402 -8.13 13.68 -5.04
C GLU A 402 -6.74 13.16 -4.64
N GLY A 403 -6.57 12.89 -3.35
CA GLY A 403 -5.34 12.33 -2.76
C GLY A 403 -5.55 10.90 -2.27
N PHE A 404 -4.48 10.29 -1.75
CA PHE A 404 -4.49 8.89 -1.31
C PHE A 404 -5.53 8.56 -0.23
N PHE A 405 -5.81 9.51 0.69
CA PHE A 405 -6.72 9.32 1.83
C PHE A 405 -8.15 9.83 1.56
N GLY A 406 -8.35 10.58 0.47
CA GLY A 406 -9.60 11.26 0.17
C GLY A 406 -9.37 12.55 -0.60
N GLU A 407 -10.37 13.42 -0.59
CA GLU A 407 -10.39 14.63 -1.43
C GLU A 407 -9.81 15.85 -0.70
N VAL A 408 -9.23 16.75 -1.50
CA VAL A 408 -8.84 18.09 -1.09
C VAL A 408 -9.88 19.08 -1.60
N HIS A 409 -10.45 19.87 -0.71
CA HIS A 409 -11.44 20.89 -1.02
C HIS A 409 -10.85 22.28 -0.82
N SER A 410 -11.36 23.26 -1.58
CA SER A 410 -11.21 24.68 -1.21
C SER A 410 -12.12 24.99 -0.03
N GLY A 411 -11.89 26.11 0.64
CA GLY A 411 -12.78 26.56 1.70
C GLY A 411 -12.40 27.90 2.27
N VAL A 412 -13.20 28.36 3.23
CA VAL A 412 -12.97 29.59 3.99
C VAL A 412 -13.00 29.24 5.46
N TYR A 413 -11.89 29.52 6.16
CA TYR A 413 -11.81 29.44 7.61
C TYR A 413 -12.05 30.83 8.21
N LYS A 414 -12.98 30.92 9.15
CA LYS A 414 -13.24 32.11 9.95
C LYS A 414 -12.43 32.01 11.23
N THR A 415 -11.43 32.86 11.39
CA THR A 415 -10.62 32.89 12.61
C THR A 415 -11.44 33.37 13.81
N GLN A 416 -10.94 33.13 15.03
CA GLN A 416 -11.52 33.66 16.25
C GLN A 416 -11.58 35.20 16.28
N THR A 417 -10.70 35.87 15.52
CA THR A 417 -10.70 37.34 15.34
C THR A 417 -11.73 37.81 14.32
N GLY A 418 -12.43 36.90 13.64
CA GLY A 418 -13.45 37.18 12.62
C GLY A 418 -12.90 37.35 11.20
N GLU A 419 -11.59 37.19 10.99
CA GLU A 419 -10.96 37.26 9.67
C GLU A 419 -11.31 36.01 8.85
N LYS A 420 -11.47 36.18 7.54
CA LYS A 420 -11.75 35.09 6.60
C LYS A 420 -10.48 34.73 5.85
N LEU A 421 -10.01 33.50 6.03
CA LEU A 421 -8.84 32.96 5.35
C LEU A 421 -9.25 31.92 4.33
N SER A 422 -8.72 32.01 3.11
CA SER A 422 -8.89 30.95 2.11
C SER A 422 -8.02 29.75 2.46
N VAL A 423 -8.62 28.57 2.51
CA VAL A 423 -7.97 27.34 3.01
C VAL A 423 -8.17 26.16 2.07
N ALA A 424 -7.24 25.22 2.11
CA ALA A 424 -7.36 23.89 1.52
C ALA A 424 -7.68 22.88 2.62
N ILE A 425 -8.66 22.01 2.40
CA ILE A 425 -9.22 21.09 3.38
C ILE A 425 -9.04 19.67 2.86
N LYS A 426 -8.09 18.93 3.44
CA LYS A 426 -7.87 17.51 3.14
C LYS A 426 -8.82 16.68 4.00
N THR A 427 -9.55 15.75 3.37
CA THR A 427 -10.55 14.90 4.03
C THR A 427 -10.11 13.43 4.02
N CYS A 428 -10.43 12.68 5.09
CA CYS A 428 -10.30 11.21 5.13
C CYS A 428 -11.67 10.57 4.88
N LYS A 429 -11.83 9.85 3.75
CA LYS A 429 -13.15 9.35 3.31
C LYS A 429 -13.53 7.95 3.84
N ASN A 430 -12.62 7.19 4.42
CA ASN A 430 -12.86 5.86 5.01
C ASN A 430 -11.75 5.52 6.00
N CYS A 431 -11.98 5.74 7.30
CA CYS A 431 -10.91 5.72 8.27
C CYS A 431 -11.00 4.48 9.16
N SER A 432 -10.37 3.38 8.76
CA SER A 432 -9.90 2.41 9.77
C SER A 432 -8.90 3.13 10.70
N ALA A 433 -8.75 2.64 11.93
CA ALA A 433 -7.87 3.29 12.92
C ALA A 433 -6.44 3.54 12.37
N ASP A 434 -5.87 2.56 11.66
CA ASP A 434 -4.55 2.66 11.03
C ASP A 434 -4.47 3.74 9.92
N VAL A 435 -5.56 3.96 9.18
CA VAL A 435 -5.62 4.99 8.13
C VAL A 435 -5.74 6.36 8.77
N MET A 436 -6.54 6.48 9.84
CA MET A 436 -6.68 7.72 10.60
C MET A 436 -5.36 8.15 11.26
N GLU A 437 -4.63 7.22 11.87
CA GLU A 437 -3.33 7.50 12.47
C GLU A 437 -2.33 8.02 11.43
N LYS A 438 -2.27 7.37 10.26
CA LYS A 438 -1.41 7.83 9.14
C LYS A 438 -1.83 9.21 8.64
N PHE A 439 -3.13 9.46 8.52
CA PHE A 439 -3.66 10.74 8.11
C PHE A 439 -3.27 11.85 9.10
N LEU A 440 -3.49 11.65 10.40
CA LEU A 440 -3.13 12.61 11.44
C LEU A 440 -1.61 12.77 11.60
N SER A 441 -0.81 11.75 11.27
CA SER A 441 0.65 11.84 11.28
C SER A 441 1.18 12.95 10.35
N GLU A 442 0.49 13.23 9.24
CA GLU A 442 0.84 14.32 8.32
C GLU A 442 0.72 15.68 9.02
N ALA A 443 -0.41 15.94 9.68
CA ALA A 443 -0.60 17.17 10.45
C ALA A 443 0.39 17.27 11.62
N GLY A 444 0.71 16.14 12.27
CA GLY A 444 1.71 16.07 13.35
C GLY A 444 3.10 16.51 12.89
N VAL A 445 3.51 16.12 11.68
CA VAL A 445 4.77 16.58 11.07
C VAL A 445 4.70 18.07 10.73
N MET A 446 3.64 18.51 10.03
CA MET A 446 3.51 19.89 9.56
C MET A 446 3.43 20.93 10.68
N LYS A 447 2.93 20.55 11.87
CA LYS A 447 2.75 21.45 13.01
C LYS A 447 4.04 22.17 13.43
N ASN A 448 5.19 21.53 13.25
CA ASN A 448 6.49 22.05 13.67
C ASN A 448 7.29 22.68 12.51
N LEU A 449 6.71 22.77 11.32
CA LEU A 449 7.38 23.33 10.15
C LEU A 449 7.01 24.81 10.00
N ASP A 450 8.03 25.66 10.00
CA ASP A 450 7.89 27.09 9.73
C ASP A 450 9.00 27.54 8.76
N HIS A 451 8.63 27.67 7.49
CA HIS A 451 9.55 28.09 6.43
C HIS A 451 8.77 28.78 5.30
N PRO A 452 9.28 29.88 4.71
CA PRO A 452 8.57 30.63 3.67
C PRO A 452 8.20 29.81 2.43
N HIS A 453 8.96 28.76 2.14
CA HIS A 453 8.76 27.85 1.00
C HIS A 453 8.19 26.48 1.39
N ILE A 454 7.50 26.38 2.53
CA ILE A 454 6.72 25.19 2.94
C ILE A 454 5.25 25.60 3.09
N VAL A 455 4.33 24.70 2.71
CA VAL A 455 2.89 24.87 2.93
C VAL A 455 2.59 24.86 4.43
N ARG A 456 1.89 25.88 4.91
CA ARG A 456 1.61 26.05 6.34
C ARG A 456 0.33 25.33 6.75
N LEU A 457 0.40 24.60 7.86
CA LEU A 457 -0.77 24.07 8.57
C LEU A 457 -1.52 25.21 9.27
N ILE A 458 -2.82 25.31 9.05
CA ILE A 458 -3.70 26.24 9.75
C ILE A 458 -4.31 25.56 10.98
N GLY A 459 -4.78 24.32 10.82
CA GLY A 459 -5.30 23.54 11.94
C GLY A 459 -5.87 22.18 11.54
N VAL A 460 -6.41 21.48 12.54
CA VAL A 460 -6.98 20.13 12.41
C VAL A 460 -8.37 20.12 13.05
N VAL A 461 -9.35 19.61 12.30
CA VAL A 461 -10.67 19.24 12.83
C VAL A 461 -10.60 17.78 13.24
N GLU A 462 -10.63 17.51 14.54
CA GLU A 462 -10.50 16.15 15.10
C GLU A 462 -11.82 15.36 15.13
N VAL A 463 -12.96 16.03 14.88
CA VAL A 463 -14.29 15.40 14.85
C VAL A 463 -14.49 14.72 13.49
N ASP A 464 -15.00 13.50 13.48
CA ASP A 464 -15.21 12.71 12.26
C ASP A 464 -16.22 13.37 11.29
N PRO A 465 -15.97 13.41 9.96
CA PRO A 465 -14.71 13.13 9.26
C PRO A 465 -13.56 14.09 9.62
N VAL A 466 -12.42 13.55 10.03
CA VAL A 466 -11.24 14.36 10.39
C VAL A 466 -10.74 15.18 9.19
N TRP A 467 -10.43 16.46 9.41
CA TRP A 467 -9.90 17.36 8.37
C TRP A 467 -8.55 17.96 8.73
N ILE A 468 -7.66 18.05 7.76
CA ILE A 468 -6.41 18.82 7.84
C ILE A 468 -6.59 20.08 7.01
N VAL A 469 -6.43 21.24 7.65
CA VAL A 469 -6.68 22.55 7.04
C VAL A 469 -5.35 23.28 6.85
N MET A 470 -5.08 23.67 5.60
CA MET A 470 -3.83 24.25 5.14
C MET A 470 -4.07 25.56 4.37
N GLU A 471 -3.04 26.34 4.14
CA GLU A 471 -3.13 27.51 3.25
C GLU A 471 -3.51 27.11 1.82
N LEU A 472 -4.43 27.87 1.20
CA LEU A 472 -4.81 27.70 -0.19
C LEU A 472 -3.96 28.59 -1.11
N TYR A 473 -3.38 28.00 -2.16
CA TYR A 473 -2.65 28.73 -3.19
C TYR A 473 -3.39 28.69 -4.52
N GLN A 474 -3.76 29.88 -5.02
CA GLN A 474 -4.68 30.02 -6.15
C GLN A 474 -4.09 29.59 -7.50
N LEU A 475 -2.77 29.64 -7.65
CA LEU A 475 -2.09 29.22 -8.89
C LEU A 475 -1.85 27.70 -8.95
N GLY A 476 -2.28 26.96 -7.91
CA GLY A 476 -2.31 25.51 -7.90
C GLY A 476 -0.92 24.85 -7.95
N GLU A 477 -0.88 23.66 -8.52
CA GLU A 477 0.31 22.82 -8.65
C GLU A 477 1.29 23.37 -9.70
N LEU A 478 2.59 23.33 -9.37
CA LEU A 478 3.66 23.83 -10.23
C LEU A 478 3.70 23.10 -11.58
N GLY A 479 3.39 21.81 -11.61
CA GLY A 479 3.34 21.04 -12.87
C GLY A 479 2.39 21.65 -13.91
N ASN A 480 1.15 21.95 -13.50
CA ASN A 480 0.15 22.58 -14.36
C ASN A 480 0.56 24.01 -14.72
N TYR A 481 1.06 24.77 -13.74
CA TYR A 481 1.50 26.15 -13.96
C TYR A 481 2.65 26.25 -14.98
N LEU A 482 3.62 25.32 -14.94
CA LEU A 482 4.73 25.26 -15.91
C LEU A 482 4.21 25.02 -17.34
N LEU A 483 3.21 24.15 -17.51
CA LEU A 483 2.61 23.87 -18.83
C LEU A 483 1.86 25.09 -19.36
N GLU A 484 1.07 25.76 -18.52
CA GLU A 484 0.28 26.93 -18.87
C GLU A 484 1.15 28.15 -19.20
N GLN A 485 2.28 28.31 -18.52
CA GLN A 485 3.18 29.47 -18.63
C GLN A 485 4.50 29.17 -19.37
N GLN A 486 4.58 28.07 -20.14
CA GLN A 486 5.82 27.61 -20.77
C GLN A 486 6.48 28.63 -21.73
N TYR A 487 5.70 29.57 -22.29
CA TYR A 487 6.19 30.60 -23.21
C TYR A 487 6.48 31.95 -22.52
N THR A 488 6.08 32.12 -21.26
CA THR A 488 6.23 33.37 -20.49
C THR A 488 7.30 33.24 -19.41
N LEU A 489 7.55 32.04 -18.90
CA LEU A 489 8.53 31.81 -17.85
C LEU A 489 9.97 31.91 -18.36
N ALA A 490 10.73 32.83 -17.78
CA ALA A 490 12.16 32.95 -18.02
C ALA A 490 12.97 31.90 -17.24
N THR A 491 14.14 31.54 -17.77
CA THR A 491 15.11 30.65 -17.10
C THR A 491 15.45 31.07 -15.67
N THR A 492 15.55 32.38 -15.40
CA THR A 492 15.81 32.91 -14.05
C THR A 492 14.68 32.59 -13.07
N THR A 493 13.42 32.58 -13.53
CA THR A 493 12.26 32.21 -12.71
C THR A 493 12.27 30.70 -12.40
N LEU A 494 12.61 29.86 -13.37
CA LEU A 494 12.77 28.42 -13.14
C LEU A 494 13.89 28.13 -12.12
N LEU A 495 15.03 28.82 -12.22
CA LEU A 495 16.11 28.76 -11.24
C LEU A 495 15.68 29.22 -9.85
N LEU A 496 14.87 30.28 -9.78
CA LEU A 496 14.32 30.77 -8.53
C LEU A 496 13.46 29.71 -7.85
N TYR A 497 12.58 29.02 -8.59
CA TYR A 497 11.78 27.93 -8.05
C TYR A 497 12.66 26.82 -7.49
N CYS A 498 13.67 26.36 -8.24
CA CYS A 498 14.62 25.36 -7.78
C CYS A 498 15.35 25.78 -6.48
N LEU A 499 15.78 27.04 -6.39
CA LEU A 499 16.42 27.59 -5.21
C LEU A 499 15.49 27.63 -3.99
N GLN A 500 14.23 28.03 -4.19
CA GLN A 500 13.23 28.09 -3.12
C GLN A 500 12.91 26.70 -2.55
N ILE A 501 12.73 25.71 -3.43
CA ILE A 501 12.54 24.30 -3.05
C ILE A 501 13.79 23.77 -2.34
N CYS A 502 14.99 24.06 -2.85
CA CYS A 502 16.24 23.65 -2.23
C CYS A 502 16.41 24.21 -0.81
N LYS A 503 16.00 25.47 -0.57
CA LYS A 503 16.01 26.08 0.77
C LYS A 503 15.03 25.40 1.72
N ALA A 504 13.82 25.05 1.25
CA ALA A 504 12.88 24.27 2.05
C ALA A 504 13.46 22.90 2.42
N LEU A 505 14.09 22.21 1.47
CA LEU A 505 14.70 20.89 1.71
C LEU A 505 15.94 20.97 2.61
N ALA A 506 16.73 22.05 2.54
CA ALA A 506 17.82 22.30 3.48
C ALA A 506 17.33 22.53 4.91
N TYR A 507 16.17 23.20 5.07
CA TYR A 507 15.51 23.34 6.35
C TYR A 507 15.05 21.98 6.90
N LEU A 508 14.44 21.12 6.06
CA LEU A 508 14.05 19.76 6.47
C LEU A 508 15.25 18.88 6.84
N GLU A 509 16.36 18.98 6.08
CA GLU A 509 17.63 18.32 6.39
C GLU A 509 18.12 18.70 7.80
N GLY A 510 18.04 19.98 8.17
CA GLY A 510 18.42 20.46 9.51
C GLY A 510 17.52 19.96 10.65
N LEU A 511 16.30 19.52 10.34
CA LEU A 511 15.36 18.90 11.27
C LEU A 511 15.45 17.37 11.28
N ASN A 512 16.41 16.77 10.56
CA ASN A 512 16.49 15.32 10.31
C ASN A 512 15.18 14.74 9.76
N MET A 513 14.50 15.49 8.88
CA MET A 513 13.24 15.08 8.28
C MET A 513 13.43 14.72 6.80
N VAL A 514 12.85 13.59 6.38
CA VAL A 514 12.88 13.14 4.99
C VAL A 514 11.47 13.19 4.40
N HIS A 515 11.36 13.84 3.25
CA HIS A 515 10.10 14.12 2.58
C HIS A 515 9.54 12.91 1.84
N ARG A 516 10.41 12.16 1.13
CA ARG A 516 10.12 10.89 0.44
C ARG A 516 9.27 10.96 -0.83
N ASP A 517 8.81 12.14 -1.22
CA ASP A 517 8.00 12.34 -2.43
C ASP A 517 8.19 13.75 -3.02
N ILE A 518 9.43 14.08 -3.36
CA ILE A 518 9.78 15.38 -3.95
C ILE A 518 9.54 15.31 -5.45
N ALA A 519 8.54 16.06 -5.94
CA ALA A 519 8.17 16.16 -7.35
C ALA A 519 7.35 17.44 -7.60
N VAL A 520 7.27 17.89 -8.85
CA VAL A 520 6.52 19.14 -9.19
C VAL A 520 5.02 19.08 -8.88
N ARG A 521 4.43 17.88 -8.82
CA ARG A 521 3.03 17.67 -8.38
C ARG A 521 2.79 18.03 -6.91
N ASN A 522 3.84 17.98 -6.09
CA ASN A 522 3.78 18.25 -4.65
C ASN A 522 4.31 19.66 -4.32
N ILE A 523 4.48 20.52 -5.34
CA ILE A 523 4.91 21.91 -5.18
C ILE A 523 3.78 22.82 -5.65
N LEU A 524 3.42 23.79 -4.81
CA LEU A 524 2.35 24.75 -5.07
C LEU A 524 2.92 26.13 -5.39
N VAL A 525 2.27 26.84 -6.30
CA VAL A 525 2.66 28.20 -6.71
C VAL A 525 1.87 29.19 -5.86
N ALA A 526 2.55 29.87 -4.94
CA ALA A 526 1.94 30.89 -4.08
C ALA A 526 1.76 32.22 -4.83
N THR A 527 2.78 32.61 -5.58
CA THR A 527 2.77 33.77 -6.50
C THR A 527 3.66 33.44 -7.70
N PRO A 528 3.63 34.21 -8.80
CA PRO A 528 4.52 33.98 -9.95
C PRO A 528 6.03 34.04 -9.64
N GLN A 529 6.42 34.46 -8.42
CA GLN A 529 7.79 34.50 -7.94
C GLN A 529 8.00 33.66 -6.67
N CYS A 530 7.02 32.87 -6.23
CA CYS A 530 7.09 32.11 -4.99
C CYS A 530 6.42 30.73 -5.12
N VAL A 531 7.20 29.68 -4.87
CA VAL A 531 6.72 28.30 -4.75
C VAL A 531 6.89 27.77 -3.32
N LYS A 532 6.07 26.77 -2.98
CA LYS A 532 6.06 26.12 -1.67
C LYS A 532 5.95 24.61 -1.80
N LEU A 533 6.76 23.90 -1.03
CA LEU A 533 6.75 22.45 -0.91
C LEU A 533 5.59 21.99 -0.03
N GLY A 534 4.80 21.04 -0.52
CA GLY A 534 3.65 20.44 0.17
C GLY A 534 3.64 18.91 0.10
N ASP A 535 2.54 18.32 0.57
CA ASP A 535 2.30 16.88 0.71
C ASP A 535 3.31 16.13 1.60
N PHE A 536 3.08 16.22 2.91
CA PHE A 536 3.89 15.58 3.94
C PHE A 536 3.35 14.18 4.33
N GLY A 537 2.40 13.62 3.57
CA GLY A 537 1.74 12.35 3.91
C GLY A 537 2.68 11.14 3.99
N LEU A 538 3.84 11.23 3.33
CA LEU A 538 4.90 10.22 3.40
C LEU A 538 6.10 10.64 4.26
N SER A 539 6.13 11.88 4.74
CA SER A 539 7.28 12.46 5.46
C SER A 539 7.44 11.89 6.87
N ARG A 540 8.68 11.75 7.31
CA ARG A 540 9.03 11.22 8.64
C ARG A 540 10.32 11.86 9.17
N TYR A 541 10.43 12.00 10.49
CA TYR A 541 11.70 12.25 11.17
C TYR A 541 12.54 10.97 11.17
N ILE A 542 13.86 11.10 11.01
CA ILE A 542 14.80 9.99 11.11
C ILE A 542 15.48 10.04 12.47
N GLU A 543 15.39 8.95 13.24
CA GLU A 543 16.24 8.70 14.41
C GLU A 543 17.59 8.15 13.93
N GLU A 544 18.69 8.52 14.60
CA GLU A 544 20.09 8.37 14.10
C GLU A 544 20.52 6.93 13.73
N GLU A 545 19.74 5.88 14.05
CA GLU A 545 20.05 4.47 13.76
C GLU A 545 18.97 3.72 12.95
N GLU A 546 17.87 4.35 12.52
CA GLU A 546 16.79 3.66 11.80
C GLU A 546 16.52 4.24 10.39
N TYR A 547 16.71 3.42 9.36
CA TYR A 547 16.13 3.68 8.04
C TYR A 547 14.79 2.95 7.91
N TYR A 548 13.78 3.67 7.43
CA TYR A 548 12.42 3.14 7.30
C TYR A 548 12.29 2.19 6.11
N THR A 549 11.48 1.14 6.24
CA THR A 549 11.02 0.28 5.12
C THR A 549 9.52 0.49 4.89
N ALA A 550 9.14 0.95 3.69
CA ALA A 550 7.76 1.33 3.39
C ALA A 550 6.81 0.15 3.14
N SER A 551 5.61 0.19 3.74
CA SER A 551 4.48 -0.69 3.40
C SER A 551 3.96 -0.48 1.96
N ALA A 552 3.33 -1.50 1.39
CA ALA A 552 2.99 -1.74 -0.03
C ALA A 552 2.05 -0.72 -0.75
N SER A 553 2.33 0.59 -0.71
CA SER A 553 1.66 1.59 -1.57
C SER A 553 2.28 1.67 -2.97
N ARG A 554 1.52 2.23 -3.95
CA ARG A 554 2.03 2.61 -5.28
C ARG A 554 3.15 3.64 -5.09
N LEU A 555 4.38 3.21 -5.29
CA LEU A 555 5.56 4.07 -5.18
C LEU A 555 5.81 4.89 -6.47
N PRO A 556 6.33 6.12 -6.37
CA PRO A 556 6.73 6.93 -7.51
C PRO A 556 8.09 6.49 -8.08
N ILE A 557 8.18 5.24 -8.58
CA ILE A 557 9.44 4.58 -8.97
C ILE A 557 10.35 5.46 -9.85
N LYS A 558 9.80 6.19 -10.81
CA LYS A 558 10.56 7.04 -11.75
C LYS A 558 11.25 8.25 -11.10
N TRP A 559 10.85 8.63 -9.88
CA TRP A 559 11.47 9.70 -9.09
C TRP A 559 12.47 9.16 -8.06
N MET A 560 12.30 7.91 -7.63
CA MET A 560 13.01 7.36 -6.48
C MET A 560 14.48 7.08 -6.75
N ALA A 561 15.28 7.18 -5.69
CA ALA A 561 16.68 6.78 -5.71
C ALA A 561 16.82 5.24 -5.81
N PRO A 562 17.92 4.71 -6.40
CA PRO A 562 18.12 3.26 -6.57
C PRO A 562 18.03 2.47 -5.26
N GLU A 563 18.57 2.99 -4.16
CA GLU A 563 18.51 2.35 -2.84
C GLU A 563 17.09 2.33 -2.26
N SER A 564 16.27 3.33 -2.59
CA SER A 564 14.86 3.38 -2.19
C SER A 564 14.02 2.40 -2.98
N ILE A 565 14.36 2.15 -4.25
CA ILE A 565 13.67 1.16 -5.09
C ILE A 565 14.02 -0.26 -4.61
N ASN A 566 15.32 -0.56 -4.49
CA ASN A 566 15.81 -1.90 -4.17
C ASN A 566 15.55 -2.31 -2.72
N PHE A 567 15.78 -1.40 -1.76
CA PHE A 567 15.81 -1.72 -0.33
C PHE A 567 14.76 -0.98 0.49
N ARG A 568 13.90 -0.19 -0.16
CA ARG A 568 12.93 0.69 0.50
C ARG A 568 13.56 1.68 1.47
N ARG A 569 14.85 1.98 1.32
CA ARG A 569 15.60 2.92 2.18
C ARG A 569 15.33 4.36 1.77
N PHE A 570 14.89 5.18 2.72
CA PHE A 570 14.70 6.61 2.53
C PHE A 570 15.59 7.39 3.51
N THR A 571 16.36 8.33 2.98
CA THR A 571 17.29 9.21 3.70
C THR A 571 17.33 10.59 3.04
N THR A 572 18.00 11.56 3.66
CA THR A 572 18.27 12.87 3.04
C THR A 572 18.98 12.72 1.68
N ALA A 573 19.86 11.73 1.52
CA ALA A 573 20.52 11.47 0.24
C ALA A 573 19.55 10.96 -0.84
N SER A 574 18.51 10.21 -0.47
CA SER A 574 17.45 9.83 -1.41
C SER A 574 16.56 11.03 -1.79
N ASP A 575 16.34 11.97 -0.85
CA ASP A 575 15.66 13.23 -1.14
C ASP A 575 16.48 14.13 -2.09
N VAL A 576 17.81 14.15 -1.96
CA VAL A 576 18.69 14.84 -2.92
C VAL A 576 18.52 14.29 -4.34
N TRP A 577 18.39 12.97 -4.48
CA TRP A 577 18.12 12.35 -5.78
C TRP A 577 16.77 12.82 -6.34
N MET A 578 15.70 12.73 -5.53
CA MET A 578 14.35 13.15 -5.92
C MET A 578 14.29 14.65 -6.24
N PHE A 579 15.03 15.48 -5.50
CA PHE A 579 15.20 16.89 -5.82
C PHE A 579 15.87 17.10 -7.19
N GLY A 580 16.93 16.34 -7.51
CA GLY A 580 17.54 16.38 -8.84
C GLY A 580 16.54 16.06 -9.95
N VAL A 581 15.67 15.06 -9.75
CA VAL A 581 14.58 14.73 -10.67
C VAL A 581 13.56 15.87 -10.76
N CYS A 582 13.18 16.48 -9.64
CA CYS A 582 12.28 17.62 -9.60
C CYS A 582 12.84 18.85 -10.34
N VAL A 583 14.14 19.14 -10.22
CA VAL A 583 14.79 20.21 -11.00
C VAL A 583 14.73 19.88 -12.49
N TRP A 584 14.91 18.60 -12.87
CA TRP A 584 14.75 18.17 -14.25
C TRP A 584 13.31 18.39 -14.76
N GLU A 585 12.29 18.04 -13.97
CA GLU A 585 10.88 18.28 -14.30
C GLU A 585 10.58 19.77 -14.51
N ILE A 586 11.13 20.66 -13.68
CA ILE A 586 10.96 22.11 -13.83
C ILE A 586 11.49 22.58 -15.19
N PHE A 587 12.66 22.10 -15.59
CA PHE A 587 13.32 22.51 -16.85
C PHE A 587 12.82 21.77 -18.09
N SER A 588 12.14 20.64 -17.92
CA SER A 588 11.49 19.89 -19.00
C SER A 588 10.01 20.24 -19.16
N THR A 589 9.54 21.29 -18.47
CA THR A 589 8.14 21.75 -18.49
C THR A 589 7.18 20.64 -18.03
N ALA A 590 7.42 20.12 -16.82
CA ALA A 590 6.64 19.08 -16.16
C ALA A 590 6.54 17.76 -16.97
N GLN A 591 7.55 17.44 -17.77
CA GLN A 591 7.62 16.14 -18.43
C GLN A 591 7.80 15.03 -17.39
N GLN A 592 7.16 13.88 -17.59
CA GLN A 592 7.38 12.73 -16.73
C GLN A 592 8.84 12.22 -16.89
N PRO A 593 9.59 12.01 -15.79
CA PRO A 593 10.93 11.43 -15.87
C PRO A 593 10.86 10.01 -16.42
N PHE A 594 11.78 9.64 -17.30
CA PHE A 594 11.81 8.32 -17.94
C PHE A 594 10.47 7.93 -18.58
N PHE A 595 9.78 8.86 -19.26
CA PHE A 595 8.47 8.59 -19.90
C PHE A 595 8.53 7.45 -20.94
N TRP A 596 9.72 7.14 -21.47
CA TRP A 596 9.96 6.06 -22.43
C TRP A 596 10.22 4.68 -21.78
N LEU A 597 10.21 4.58 -20.44
CA LEU A 597 10.42 3.34 -19.70
C LEU A 597 9.19 2.96 -18.88
N ASP A 598 8.97 1.65 -18.75
CA ASP A 598 8.09 1.11 -17.73
C ASP A 598 8.77 1.12 -16.36
N ASN A 599 7.99 1.20 -15.27
CA ASN A 599 8.53 1.26 -13.91
C ASN A 599 9.49 0.09 -13.57
N CYS A 600 9.23 -1.11 -14.10
CA CYS A 600 10.09 -2.27 -13.87
C CYS A 600 11.46 -2.17 -14.55
N GLN A 601 11.59 -1.35 -15.60
CA GLN A 601 12.84 -1.17 -16.36
C GLN A 601 13.73 -0.08 -15.78
N VAL A 602 13.17 0.85 -15.00
CA VAL A 602 13.89 2.03 -14.49
C VAL A 602 15.13 1.64 -13.71
N ILE A 603 15.02 0.67 -12.79
CA ILE A 603 16.15 0.29 -11.92
C ILE A 603 17.33 -0.27 -12.72
N ASP A 604 17.07 -1.12 -13.72
CA ASP A 604 18.11 -1.71 -14.56
C ASP A 604 18.86 -0.66 -15.38
N GLN A 605 18.13 0.34 -15.90
CA GLN A 605 18.73 1.46 -16.63
C GLN A 605 19.54 2.39 -15.71
N LEU A 606 19.03 2.68 -14.51
CA LEU A 606 19.80 3.46 -13.53
C LEU A 606 21.08 2.74 -13.11
N GLU A 607 21.04 1.41 -13.00
CA GLU A 607 22.19 0.59 -12.63
C GLU A 607 23.24 0.45 -13.73
N SER A 608 22.84 0.51 -15.00
CA SER A 608 23.73 0.56 -16.17
C SER A 608 24.36 1.95 -16.39
N GLY A 609 23.94 2.96 -15.60
CA GLY A 609 24.48 4.31 -15.64
C GLY A 609 23.65 5.30 -16.44
N VAL A 610 22.50 4.89 -17.00
CA VAL A 610 21.59 5.82 -17.69
C VAL A 610 21.03 6.84 -16.69
N ARG A 611 20.97 8.10 -17.13
CA ARG A 611 20.40 9.23 -16.40
C ARG A 611 19.50 10.06 -17.32
N LEU A 612 18.68 10.93 -16.75
CA LEU A 612 17.80 11.81 -17.52
C LEU A 612 18.65 12.77 -18.38
N PRO A 613 18.28 13.03 -19.64
CA PRO A 613 19.04 13.89 -20.54
C PRO A 613 18.91 15.37 -20.16
N LYS A 614 19.89 16.20 -20.52
CA LYS A 614 19.85 17.65 -20.29
C LYS A 614 18.68 18.31 -21.03
N PRO A 615 17.77 19.02 -20.33
CA PRO A 615 16.73 19.81 -20.99
C PRO A 615 17.32 20.94 -21.87
N GLN A 616 16.58 21.35 -22.89
CA GLN A 616 17.07 22.34 -23.88
C GLN A 616 17.44 23.67 -23.21
N LEU A 617 16.54 24.23 -22.39
CA LEU A 617 16.71 25.52 -21.71
C LEU A 617 17.57 25.45 -20.44
N CYS A 618 18.07 24.27 -20.07
CA CYS A 618 18.85 24.09 -18.85
C CYS A 618 20.31 24.57 -19.05
N PRO A 619 20.81 25.51 -18.22
CA PRO A 619 22.22 25.90 -18.22
C PRO A 619 23.15 24.70 -17.96
N PRO A 620 24.32 24.60 -18.63
CA PRO A 620 25.25 23.49 -18.42
C PRO A 620 25.76 23.36 -16.98
N THR A 621 25.98 24.50 -16.30
CA THR A 621 26.41 24.56 -14.89
C THR A 621 25.35 23.95 -13.97
N LEU A 622 24.07 24.24 -14.21
CA LEU A 622 22.95 23.63 -13.50
C LEU A 622 22.86 22.12 -13.76
N TYR A 623 23.00 21.69 -15.00
CA TYR A 623 22.91 20.27 -15.33
C TYR A 623 24.04 19.44 -14.71
N SER A 624 25.25 20.01 -14.59
CA SER A 624 26.36 19.39 -13.85
C SER A 624 26.00 19.18 -12.38
N LEU A 625 25.42 20.21 -11.73
CA LEU A 625 24.95 20.12 -10.35
C LEU A 625 23.83 19.08 -10.18
N MET A 626 22.85 19.09 -11.09
CA MET A 626 21.77 18.11 -11.16
C MET A 626 22.30 16.68 -11.31
N SER A 627 23.29 16.47 -12.18
CA SER A 627 23.93 15.17 -12.40
C SER A 627 24.64 14.65 -11.14
N SER A 628 25.22 15.55 -10.33
CA SER A 628 25.84 15.18 -9.05
C SER A 628 24.81 14.66 -8.03
N CYS A 629 23.56 15.12 -8.10
CA CYS A 629 22.45 14.61 -7.28
C CYS A 629 22.09 13.16 -7.66
N TRP A 630 22.38 12.74 -8.89
CA TRP A 630 22.11 11.39 -9.39
C TRP A 630 23.31 10.44 -9.33
N SER A 631 24.29 10.73 -8.47
CA SER A 631 25.32 9.75 -8.14
C SER A 631 24.66 8.48 -7.60
N TYR A 632 25.07 7.31 -8.11
CA TYR A 632 24.50 6.04 -7.66
C TYR A 632 24.72 5.85 -6.15
N GLU A 633 25.95 6.12 -5.71
CA GLU A 633 26.35 6.04 -4.30
C GLU A 633 25.73 7.19 -3.49
N PRO A 634 24.88 6.91 -2.48
CA PRO A 634 24.19 7.95 -1.71
C PRO A 634 25.14 8.96 -1.06
N ASN A 635 26.26 8.47 -0.52
CA ASN A 635 27.26 9.30 0.17
C ASN A 635 28.07 10.20 -0.77
N SER A 636 27.99 9.98 -2.08
CA SER A 636 28.64 10.82 -3.08
C SER A 636 27.74 11.96 -3.57
N ARG A 637 26.47 12.01 -3.13
CA ARG A 637 25.54 13.09 -3.45
C ARG A 637 25.81 14.30 -2.55
N PRO A 638 25.66 15.55 -3.06
CA PRO A 638 25.84 16.76 -2.24
C PRO A 638 24.72 16.89 -1.20
N LYS A 639 25.02 17.57 -0.09
CA LYS A 639 24.00 17.95 0.91
C LYS A 639 23.15 19.12 0.44
N PHE A 640 21.95 19.28 0.97
CA PHE A 640 21.05 20.38 0.58
C PHE A 640 21.61 21.76 0.92
N SER A 641 22.30 21.89 2.06
CA SER A 641 23.04 23.11 2.41
C SER A 641 24.03 23.57 1.34
N HIS A 642 24.79 22.64 0.74
CA HIS A 642 25.72 22.95 -0.36
C HIS A 642 24.97 23.28 -1.65
N LEU A 643 23.93 22.51 -1.98
CA LEU A 643 23.08 22.76 -3.14
C LEU A 643 22.47 24.17 -3.09
N ALA A 644 21.93 24.60 -1.95
CA ALA A 644 21.32 25.92 -1.81
C ALA A 644 22.31 27.06 -2.14
N CYS A 645 23.57 26.92 -1.71
CA CYS A 645 24.63 27.87 -2.07
C CYS A 645 24.90 27.88 -3.58
N SER A 646 25.05 26.72 -4.20
CA SER A 646 25.32 26.62 -5.65
C SER A 646 24.16 27.13 -6.49
N PHE A 647 22.91 26.79 -6.15
CA PHE A 647 21.72 27.30 -6.83
C PHE A 647 21.60 28.82 -6.69
N SER A 648 21.94 29.38 -5.53
CA SER A 648 21.92 30.84 -5.31
C SER A 648 22.92 31.54 -6.23
N GLU A 649 24.12 30.98 -6.38
CA GLU A 649 25.15 31.57 -7.25
C GLU A 649 24.78 31.44 -8.73
N ILE A 650 24.28 30.29 -9.17
CA ILE A 650 23.81 30.10 -10.56
C ILE A 650 22.67 31.07 -10.86
N HIS A 651 21.69 31.22 -9.96
CA HIS A 651 20.60 32.16 -10.12
C HIS A 651 21.09 33.62 -10.24
N ARG A 652 22.08 34.02 -9.42
CA ARG A 652 22.69 35.35 -9.48
C ARG A 652 23.37 35.59 -10.83
N MET A 653 24.21 34.66 -11.28
CA MET A 653 24.92 34.76 -12.55
C MET A 653 23.96 34.89 -13.75
N GLU A 654 22.88 34.12 -13.76
CA GLU A 654 21.88 34.14 -14.85
C GLU A 654 21.02 35.41 -14.81
N SER A 655 20.72 35.93 -13.61
CA SER A 655 20.00 37.20 -13.45
C SER A 655 20.79 38.40 -13.98
N GLU A 656 22.11 38.40 -13.80
CA GLU A 656 23.00 39.46 -14.28
C GLU A 656 23.17 39.47 -15.81
N GLN A 657 22.93 38.33 -16.48
CA GLN A 657 23.04 38.19 -17.93
C GLN A 657 21.78 38.63 -18.69
N GLN A 658 20.66 38.87 -17.99
CA GLN A 658 19.43 39.32 -18.65
C GLN A 658 19.53 40.78 -19.15
N PRO A 659 19.16 41.07 -20.42
CA PRO A 659 19.38 42.37 -21.06
C PRO A 659 18.63 43.57 -20.42
N GLY A 660 17.77 43.35 -19.41
CA GLY A 660 17.10 44.41 -18.64
C GLY A 660 17.87 44.92 -17.41
N ALA A 661 18.75 44.11 -16.80
CA ALA A 661 19.41 44.45 -15.53
C ALA A 661 20.50 45.53 -15.65
N ARG A 662 20.94 45.85 -16.88
CA ARG A 662 21.99 46.86 -17.12
C ARG A 662 21.48 48.31 -17.10
N ARG A 663 20.17 48.56 -17.06
CA ARG A 663 19.60 49.92 -17.12
C ARG A 663 19.42 50.62 -15.76
N ASP A 664 19.42 49.89 -14.64
CA ASP A 664 19.07 50.46 -13.32
C ASP A 664 20.23 50.63 -12.33
N ARG A 665 21.48 50.72 -12.78
CA ARG A 665 22.58 51.17 -11.90
C ARG A 665 22.80 52.68 -12.01
N PRO A 666 22.60 53.48 -10.93
CA PRO A 666 23.05 54.86 -10.92
C PRO A 666 24.58 54.90 -10.94
N ARG A 667 25.14 55.69 -11.87
CA ARG A 667 26.58 55.92 -11.99
C ARG A 667 27.10 56.60 -10.72
N PRO A 668 28.11 56.05 -10.01
CA PRO A 668 28.83 56.85 -9.03
C PRO A 668 29.70 57.87 -9.76
N HIS A 669 29.73 59.08 -9.22
CA HIS A 669 30.40 60.25 -9.78
C HIS A 669 31.85 60.00 -10.20
N SER A 670 32.17 60.51 -11.38
CA SER A 670 33.51 60.70 -11.92
C SER A 670 34.36 61.58 -11.00
N THR A 671 35.56 61.12 -10.67
CA THR A 671 36.69 61.99 -10.30
C THR A 671 37.83 61.66 -11.26
N MET A 672 38.37 62.70 -11.89
CA MET A 672 39.34 62.65 -12.98
C MET A 672 40.75 62.29 -12.49
N MET A 673 41.53 61.60 -13.33
CA MET A 673 42.98 61.78 -13.49
C MET A 673 43.48 61.07 -14.77
N ASP A 674 44.51 61.67 -15.37
CA ASP A 674 44.90 61.70 -16.79
C ASP A 674 45.61 60.44 -17.39
N PRO A 675 45.82 60.40 -18.73
CA PRO A 675 46.13 59.19 -19.49
C PRO A 675 47.63 59.05 -19.86
N ILE A 676 48.19 57.83 -19.77
CA ILE A 676 49.37 57.45 -20.56
C ILE A 676 49.23 56.02 -21.10
N SER A 677 49.42 55.96 -22.43
CA SER A 677 49.49 54.87 -23.40
C SER A 677 50.40 53.68 -23.04
N THR A 678 50.00 52.43 -23.37
CA THR A 678 50.55 51.64 -24.51
C THR A 678 50.07 50.16 -24.50
N GLU A 679 50.05 49.57 -25.70
CA GLU A 679 49.53 48.25 -26.14
C GLU A 679 50.00 46.98 -25.40
N PRO A 680 49.26 45.85 -25.53
CA PRO A 680 49.67 44.54 -25.03
C PRO A 680 50.52 43.73 -26.05
N PRO A 681 51.58 43.00 -25.62
CA PRO A 681 52.34 42.12 -26.51
C PRO A 681 51.79 40.67 -26.52
N PRO A 682 52.03 39.91 -27.62
CA PRO A 682 51.54 38.54 -27.81
C PRO A 682 52.49 37.44 -27.26
N LYS A 683 51.94 36.22 -27.13
CA LYS A 683 52.57 34.97 -26.66
C LYS A 683 53.89 34.62 -27.38
N PRO A 684 54.85 33.96 -26.69
CA PRO A 684 55.91 33.20 -27.34
C PRO A 684 55.71 31.67 -27.26
N SER A 685 56.08 31.00 -28.36
CA SER A 685 56.30 29.56 -28.52
C SER A 685 57.79 29.28 -28.75
N LYS A 686 58.37 28.21 -28.17
CA LYS A 686 59.63 27.57 -28.64
C LYS A 686 59.83 26.13 -28.12
N LEU A 687 60.45 25.32 -28.97
CA LEU A 687 60.69 23.86 -28.96
C LEU A 687 62.11 23.47 -28.48
N MET A 688 62.23 22.20 -28.03
CA MET A 688 63.36 21.21 -28.07
C MET A 688 64.75 21.57 -27.45
N GLY A 689 65.52 20.66 -26.83
CA GLY A 689 65.37 19.20 -26.66
C GLY A 689 66.53 18.50 -25.89
N HIS A 690 66.40 17.17 -25.83
CA HIS A 690 67.38 16.08 -25.63
C HIS A 690 68.07 15.88 -24.26
N THR A 691 67.80 14.74 -23.59
CA THR A 691 68.68 13.53 -23.55
C THR A 691 67.92 12.32 -22.95
N LEU A 692 68.05 11.15 -23.60
CA LEU A 692 67.58 9.78 -23.25
C LEU A 692 68.82 8.91 -22.91
N PRO A 693 68.77 7.68 -22.33
CA PRO A 693 67.75 6.64 -22.62
C PRO A 693 67.35 5.61 -21.51
N ARG A 694 66.15 5.03 -21.74
CA ARG A 694 65.83 3.57 -21.92
C ARG A 694 64.86 2.87 -20.94
N MET A 695 63.84 2.26 -21.56
CA MET A 695 63.08 1.01 -21.28
C MET A 695 61.64 1.07 -20.71
N ALA A 696 60.69 1.27 -21.65
CA ALA A 696 59.47 0.49 -21.99
C ALA A 696 58.62 -0.22 -20.90
N LEU A 697 57.30 0.09 -20.89
CA LEU A 697 56.25 -0.86 -21.34
C LEU A 697 54.94 -0.11 -21.73
N HIS A 698 54.28 -0.62 -22.78
CA HIS A 698 53.14 -0.07 -23.49
C HIS A 698 51.81 -0.03 -22.70
N THR A 699 51.04 1.06 -22.82
CA THR A 699 49.57 0.99 -22.96
C THR A 699 49.06 2.15 -23.80
N GLN A 700 48.35 1.83 -24.87
CA GLN A 700 47.94 2.74 -25.94
C GLN A 700 46.53 3.27 -25.66
N GLN A 701 46.41 4.55 -25.31
CA GLN A 701 45.12 5.26 -25.23
C GLN A 701 44.61 5.56 -26.65
N ARG A 702 43.54 4.89 -27.05
CA ARG A 702 42.73 5.22 -28.22
C ARG A 702 41.67 6.24 -27.77
N ARG A 703 41.71 7.46 -28.34
CA ARG A 703 40.61 8.42 -28.25
C ARG A 703 39.47 7.91 -29.14
N GLU A 704 38.34 7.56 -28.56
CA GLU A 704 37.08 7.38 -29.30
C GLU A 704 36.23 8.64 -29.09
N GLN A 705 35.86 9.27 -30.20
CA GLN A 705 34.87 10.33 -30.27
C GLN A 705 33.49 9.66 -30.37
N ASP A 706 32.64 9.83 -29.36
CA ASP A 706 31.24 9.43 -29.40
C ASP A 706 30.46 10.35 -30.35
N VAL A 707 30.20 9.88 -31.57
CA VAL A 707 29.21 10.46 -32.48
C VAL A 707 27.98 9.54 -32.45
N LYS A 708 26.89 10.01 -31.85
CA LYS A 708 25.59 9.32 -31.91
C LYS A 708 25.07 9.25 -33.36
N PRO A 709 24.39 8.17 -33.79
CA PRO A 709 23.89 8.04 -35.15
C PRO A 709 22.83 9.11 -35.49
N GLU A 710 22.96 9.72 -36.67
CA GLU A 710 22.14 10.83 -37.16
C GLU A 710 20.63 10.53 -37.24
N TRP A 711 20.24 9.25 -37.35
CA TRP A 711 18.85 8.83 -37.44
C TRP A 711 18.11 8.93 -36.09
N GLU A 712 18.80 8.70 -34.97
CA GLU A 712 18.22 8.86 -33.62
C GLU A 712 17.91 10.33 -33.34
N HIS A 713 18.77 11.24 -33.81
CA HIS A 713 18.56 12.68 -33.67
C HIS A 713 17.40 13.18 -34.53
N LYS A 714 17.28 12.68 -35.77
CA LYS A 714 16.15 12.99 -36.68
C LYS A 714 14.82 12.44 -36.17
N GLN A 715 14.81 11.24 -35.60
CA GLN A 715 13.60 10.63 -35.05
C GLN A 715 13.13 11.36 -33.78
N MET A 716 14.07 11.81 -32.94
CA MET A 716 13.78 12.66 -31.78
C MET A 716 13.17 14.00 -32.19
N LEU A 717 13.75 14.69 -33.19
CA LEU A 717 13.23 15.97 -33.70
C LEU A 717 11.81 15.83 -34.25
N HIS A 718 11.55 14.78 -35.03
CA HIS A 718 10.22 14.56 -35.62
C HIS A 718 9.15 14.22 -34.56
N MET A 719 9.52 13.45 -33.54
CA MET A 719 8.63 13.16 -32.40
C MET A 719 8.33 14.42 -31.57
N THR A 720 9.33 15.29 -31.37
CA THR A 720 9.17 16.54 -30.61
C THR A 720 8.25 17.52 -31.33
N ASP A 721 8.37 17.63 -32.65
CA ASP A 721 7.50 18.44 -33.50
C ASP A 721 6.04 17.95 -33.49
N THR A 722 5.86 16.62 -33.54
CA THR A 722 4.53 15.99 -33.46
C THR A 722 3.85 16.26 -32.11
N LEU A 723 4.59 16.20 -31.00
CA LEU A 723 4.08 16.49 -29.67
C LEU A 723 3.78 17.97 -29.45
N GLN A 724 4.56 18.89 -30.05
CA GLN A 724 4.25 20.32 -30.02
C GLN A 724 2.94 20.62 -30.76
N ARG A 725 2.71 19.96 -31.90
CA ARG A 725 1.46 20.10 -32.65
C ARG A 725 0.24 19.58 -31.87
N GLN A 726 0.35 18.40 -31.25
CA GLN A 726 -0.73 17.84 -30.43
C GLN A 726 -1.04 18.72 -29.19
N ARG A 727 -0.03 19.34 -28.57
CA ARG A 727 -0.24 20.30 -27.47
C ARG A 727 -0.98 21.56 -27.93
N MET A 728 -0.67 22.05 -29.13
CA MET A 728 -1.34 23.22 -29.70
C MET A 728 -2.82 22.93 -29.98
N GLU A 729 -3.12 21.75 -30.53
CA GLU A 729 -4.48 21.29 -30.79
C GLU A 729 -5.28 21.12 -29.48
N MET A 730 -4.70 20.49 -28.45
CA MET A 730 -5.32 20.35 -27.13
C MET A 730 -5.63 21.71 -26.46
N LEU A 731 -4.76 22.71 -26.64
CA LEU A 731 -4.97 24.05 -26.08
C LEU A 731 -6.12 24.79 -26.79
N MET A 732 -6.30 24.54 -28.09
CA MET A 732 -7.44 25.06 -28.86
C MET A 732 -8.74 24.39 -28.41
N ASP A 733 -8.72 23.09 -28.15
CA ASP A 733 -9.88 22.35 -27.63
C ASP A 733 -10.27 22.81 -26.21
N LYS A 734 -9.30 23.07 -25.33
CA LYS A 734 -9.56 23.62 -23.99
C LYS A 734 -10.22 25.00 -24.06
N LYS A 735 -9.72 25.88 -24.94
CA LYS A 735 -10.32 27.20 -25.18
C LYS A 735 -11.73 27.11 -25.78
N TRP A 736 -11.96 26.13 -26.65
CA TRP A 736 -13.27 25.88 -27.24
C TRP A 736 -14.27 25.40 -26.17
N LEU A 737 -13.86 24.50 -25.27
CA LEU A 737 -14.67 24.04 -24.14
C LEU A 737 -15.02 25.17 -23.16
N GLU A 738 -14.07 26.03 -22.81
CA GLU A 738 -14.33 27.21 -21.96
C GLU A 738 -15.30 28.21 -22.62
N GLN A 739 -15.31 28.28 -23.97
CA GLN A 739 -16.27 29.10 -24.72
C GLN A 739 -17.66 28.46 -24.82
N GLU A 740 -17.77 27.13 -24.88
CA GLU A 740 -19.05 26.43 -24.80
C GLU A 740 -19.65 26.49 -23.38
N GLU A 741 -18.83 26.35 -22.33
CA GLU A 741 -19.28 26.42 -20.94
C GLU A 741 -19.87 27.79 -20.60
N ARG A 742 -19.32 28.88 -21.17
CA ARG A 742 -19.89 30.24 -21.06
C ARG A 742 -21.20 30.43 -21.82
N GLN A 743 -21.52 29.58 -22.79
CA GLN A 743 -22.76 29.65 -23.58
C GLN A 743 -23.89 28.78 -23.00
N LEU A 744 -23.58 27.89 -22.06
CA LEU A 744 -24.51 26.92 -21.49
C LEU A 744 -25.17 27.38 -20.18
N ASP A 745 -25.03 28.65 -19.78
CA ASP A 745 -25.56 29.16 -18.51
C ASP A 745 -26.81 30.06 -18.69
N PRO A 746 -28.03 29.49 -18.70
CA PRO A 746 -29.25 30.24 -18.47
C PRO A 746 -29.71 30.08 -17.00
N VAL A 747 -29.30 31.06 -16.18
CA VAL A 747 -30.02 31.62 -15.02
C VAL A 747 -30.13 30.78 -13.73
N VAL A 748 -29.39 31.21 -12.70
CA VAL A 748 -29.96 31.47 -11.37
C VAL A 748 -29.71 32.93 -10.98
N ARG A 749 -30.61 33.80 -11.44
CA ARG A 749 -31.05 34.99 -10.71
C ARG A 749 -32.53 34.79 -10.45
N LEU A 750 -32.93 34.61 -9.19
CA LEU A 750 -34.18 35.21 -8.73
C LEU A 750 -34.22 35.31 -7.21
N ASP A 751 -34.28 36.56 -6.74
CA ASP A 751 -34.78 36.92 -5.43
C ASP A 751 -36.32 36.84 -5.40
N SER A 752 -36.84 36.27 -4.30
CA SER A 752 -38.02 36.72 -3.53
C SER A 752 -39.49 36.42 -3.97
N HIS A 753 -40.27 36.06 -2.93
CA HIS A 753 -41.73 36.27 -2.69
C HIS A 753 -42.85 35.49 -3.43
N ILE A 754 -43.42 34.53 -2.68
CA ILE A 754 -44.85 34.27 -2.34
C ILE A 754 -45.95 35.05 -3.13
N LYS A 755 -46.84 34.35 -3.88
CA LYS A 755 -48.33 34.16 -3.72
C LYS A 755 -49.04 33.76 -5.05
N THR A 756 -50.17 33.06 -4.90
CA THR A 756 -50.95 32.25 -5.88
C THR A 756 -52.15 33.02 -6.54
N PRO A 757 -53.16 32.37 -7.18
CA PRO A 757 -53.54 32.36 -8.63
C PRO A 757 -54.92 33.09 -8.89
N PRO A 758 -55.71 33.02 -10.03
CA PRO A 758 -56.40 31.81 -10.58
C PRO A 758 -56.89 31.77 -12.08
N GLN A 759 -57.24 30.55 -12.55
CA GLN A 759 -58.39 30.08 -13.42
C GLN A 759 -58.69 30.68 -14.84
N SER A 760 -58.57 29.92 -15.96
CA SER A 760 -59.51 28.94 -16.64
C SER A 760 -60.24 29.57 -17.87
N PRO A 761 -60.81 28.87 -18.91
CA PRO A 761 -61.47 27.53 -18.94
C PRO A 761 -61.21 26.60 -20.20
N LYS A 762 -61.29 25.25 -20.06
CA LYS A 762 -62.27 24.25 -20.62
C LYS A 762 -62.47 24.22 -22.17
N ASP A 763 -62.58 23.11 -22.93
CA ASP A 763 -62.88 21.69 -22.69
C ASP A 763 -62.57 20.82 -23.96
N ARG A 764 -62.04 19.59 -23.76
CA ARG A 764 -62.19 18.31 -24.56
C ARG A 764 -61.54 18.06 -25.95
N PRO A 765 -61.31 16.77 -26.32
CA PRO A 765 -59.99 16.28 -26.78
C PRO A 765 -59.97 15.84 -28.26
N PRO A 766 -58.78 15.82 -28.89
CA PRO A 766 -58.52 14.77 -29.87
C PRO A 766 -57.09 14.20 -29.84
N GLU A 767 -57.02 12.92 -30.19
CA GLU A 767 -56.01 12.21 -30.97
C GLU A 767 -54.55 12.71 -31.00
N LYS A 768 -53.64 11.75 -30.71
CA LYS A 768 -52.20 11.86 -30.95
C LYS A 768 -51.90 12.33 -32.40
N PRO A 769 -51.19 13.45 -32.57
CA PRO A 769 -50.50 13.76 -33.82
C PRO A 769 -49.06 13.20 -33.79
N PRO A 770 -48.47 12.93 -34.96
CA PRO A 770 -47.28 12.13 -35.15
C PRO A 770 -45.98 12.87 -34.80
N MET A 771 -44.94 12.09 -34.46
CA MET A 771 -43.57 12.58 -34.21
C MET A 771 -43.02 13.39 -35.40
N PRO A 772 -42.46 14.60 -35.16
CA PRO A 772 -41.44 15.18 -36.01
C PRO A 772 -40.08 14.54 -35.72
N ALA A 773 -39.36 14.27 -36.79
CA ALA A 773 -38.14 13.50 -36.86
C ALA A 773 -36.94 14.11 -36.10
N ALA A 774 -36.06 13.20 -35.67
CA ALA A 774 -34.63 13.36 -35.48
C ALA A 774 -34.17 14.48 -34.52
N ILE A 775 -34.10 14.12 -33.23
CA ILE A 775 -33.14 14.73 -32.29
C ILE A 775 -31.74 14.50 -32.86
N SER A 776 -31.07 15.61 -33.17
CA SER A 776 -29.68 15.72 -33.59
C SER A 776 -28.76 14.91 -32.67
N LYS A 777 -28.04 13.97 -33.27
CA LYS A 777 -27.02 13.14 -32.61
C LYS A 777 -25.91 14.00 -31.99
N PRO A 778 -25.36 13.61 -30.83
CA PRO A 778 -24.12 14.19 -30.29
C PRO A 778 -22.96 13.98 -31.28
N ARG A 779 -22.13 15.02 -31.49
CA ARG A 779 -20.96 14.96 -32.39
C ARG A 779 -19.88 14.02 -31.82
N PRO A 780 -19.31 13.10 -32.62
CA PRO A 780 -18.27 12.17 -32.17
C PRO A 780 -16.85 12.73 -32.33
N THR A 781 -15.98 12.32 -31.41
CA THR A 781 -14.53 12.21 -31.57
C THR A 781 -14.22 11.44 -32.87
N ALA A 782 -13.48 12.07 -33.78
CA ALA A 782 -13.15 11.64 -35.15
C ALA A 782 -14.35 11.37 -36.08
N GLU A 783 -14.44 12.10 -37.20
CA GLU A 783 -15.50 11.98 -38.21
C GLU A 783 -15.39 10.69 -39.06
N LEU A 784 -15.58 9.53 -38.42
CA LEU A 784 -15.61 8.20 -39.04
C LEU A 784 -17.05 7.79 -39.38
N ASP A 785 -17.24 7.12 -40.52
CA ASP A 785 -18.51 6.48 -40.83
C ASP A 785 -18.77 5.31 -39.87
N ARG A 786 -19.84 5.42 -39.07
CA ARG A 786 -20.24 4.40 -38.08
C ARG A 786 -21.25 3.40 -38.66
N ALA A 787 -21.65 3.54 -39.93
CA ALA A 787 -22.56 2.62 -40.59
C ALA A 787 -21.90 1.24 -40.76
N GLY A 788 -22.44 0.23 -40.07
CA GLY A 788 -21.91 -1.14 -40.10
C GLY A 788 -20.68 -1.37 -39.21
N ASP A 789 -20.32 -0.46 -38.31
CA ASP A 789 -19.23 -0.70 -37.35
C ASP A 789 -19.73 -1.58 -36.19
N GLU A 790 -19.34 -2.85 -36.23
CA GLU A 790 -19.75 -3.85 -35.25
C GLU A 790 -19.17 -3.58 -33.84
N VAL A 791 -17.99 -2.97 -33.75
CA VAL A 791 -17.35 -2.60 -32.48
C VAL A 791 -18.09 -1.41 -31.85
N TYR A 792 -18.39 -0.37 -32.62
CA TYR A 792 -19.24 0.75 -32.18
C TYR A 792 -20.62 0.27 -31.72
N THR A 793 -21.21 -0.66 -32.46
CA THR A 793 -22.50 -1.28 -32.11
C THR A 793 -22.42 -2.05 -30.79
N GLY A 794 -21.32 -2.78 -30.56
CA GLY A 794 -21.09 -3.53 -29.32
C GLY A 794 -20.91 -2.63 -28.10
N VAL A 795 -20.17 -1.53 -28.24
CA VAL A 795 -19.96 -0.54 -27.18
C VAL A 795 -21.26 0.20 -26.86
N THR A 796 -22.03 0.56 -27.89
CA THR A 796 -23.36 1.17 -27.71
C THR A 796 -24.32 0.21 -26.98
N ALA A 797 -24.27 -1.09 -27.28
CA ALA A 797 -25.05 -2.10 -26.57
C ALA A 797 -24.62 -2.21 -25.09
N MET A 798 -23.32 -2.13 -24.79
CA MET A 798 -22.80 -2.12 -23.42
C MET A 798 -23.32 -0.91 -22.63
N VAL A 799 -23.21 0.29 -23.20
CA VAL A 799 -23.70 1.52 -22.55
C VAL A 799 -25.21 1.44 -22.28
N LYS A 800 -25.99 0.92 -23.23
CA LYS A 800 -27.44 0.70 -23.03
C LYS A 800 -27.73 -0.23 -21.85
N GLN A 801 -26.99 -1.34 -21.72
CA GLN A 801 -27.18 -2.29 -20.62
C GLN A 801 -26.79 -1.70 -19.26
N VAL A 802 -25.75 -0.86 -19.20
CA VAL A 802 -25.36 -0.18 -17.97
C VAL A 802 -26.39 0.87 -17.55
N VAL A 803 -26.96 1.61 -18.52
CA VAL A 803 -28.06 2.54 -18.25
C VAL A 803 -29.31 1.79 -17.78
N GLN A 804 -29.62 0.63 -18.37
CA GLN A 804 -30.73 -0.21 -17.93
C GLN A 804 -30.53 -0.69 -16.48
N LEU A 805 -29.33 -1.19 -16.13
CA LEU A 805 -28.99 -1.57 -14.76
C LEU A 805 -29.16 -0.40 -13.79
N LYS A 806 -28.72 0.82 -14.16
CA LYS A 806 -28.89 2.03 -13.35
C LYS A 806 -30.35 2.36 -13.07
N ASN A 807 -31.22 2.20 -14.06
CA ASN A 807 -32.64 2.48 -13.91
C ASN A 807 -33.33 1.42 -13.04
N ASP A 808 -32.95 0.14 -13.20
CA ASP A 808 -33.64 -0.97 -12.56
C ASP A 808 -33.19 -1.22 -11.12
N ILE A 809 -31.92 -1.00 -10.77
CA ILE A 809 -31.29 -1.40 -9.49
C ILE A 809 -32.00 -0.90 -8.23
N SER A 810 -32.66 0.26 -8.30
CA SER A 810 -33.41 0.86 -7.19
C SER A 810 -34.72 0.11 -6.88
N THR A 811 -35.25 -0.63 -7.86
CA THR A 811 -36.51 -1.38 -7.77
C THR A 811 -36.32 -2.89 -7.90
N LEU A 812 -35.18 -3.34 -8.42
CA LEU A 812 -34.88 -4.74 -8.67
C LEU A 812 -34.53 -5.48 -7.36
N PRO A 813 -35.15 -6.64 -7.07
CA PRO A 813 -34.77 -7.45 -5.92
C PRO A 813 -33.33 -7.98 -6.08
N SER A 814 -32.64 -8.15 -4.95
CA SER A 814 -31.23 -8.55 -4.95
C SER A 814 -30.95 -9.95 -5.51
N SER A 815 -31.97 -10.80 -5.56
CA SER A 815 -31.91 -12.10 -6.25
C SER A 815 -31.73 -11.97 -7.77
N GLU A 816 -32.10 -10.82 -8.35
CA GLU A 816 -32.06 -10.57 -9.79
C GLU A 816 -30.80 -9.81 -10.25
N TYR A 817 -29.99 -9.26 -9.34
CA TYR A 817 -28.70 -8.62 -9.70
C TYR A 817 -27.78 -9.53 -10.54
N PRO A 818 -27.66 -10.84 -10.26
CA PRO A 818 -26.88 -11.75 -11.09
C PRO A 818 -27.36 -11.83 -12.53
N ASN A 819 -28.67 -11.73 -12.78
CA ASN A 819 -29.22 -11.78 -14.14
C ASN A 819 -28.85 -10.50 -14.92
N SER A 820 -28.93 -9.34 -14.29
CA SER A 820 -28.52 -8.06 -14.90
C SER A 820 -27.01 -8.01 -15.18
N VAL A 821 -26.17 -8.45 -14.24
CA VAL A 821 -24.71 -8.50 -14.44
C VAL A 821 -24.31 -9.58 -15.45
N LYS A 822 -25.03 -10.70 -15.52
CA LYS A 822 -24.82 -11.73 -16.56
C LYS A 822 -25.12 -11.19 -17.95
N ALA A 823 -26.16 -10.36 -18.11
CA ALA A 823 -26.47 -9.71 -19.38
C ALA A 823 -25.34 -8.76 -19.84
N LEU A 824 -24.73 -8.00 -18.91
CA LEU A 824 -23.53 -7.20 -19.17
C LEU A 824 -22.35 -8.08 -19.59
N GLY A 825 -22.09 -9.19 -18.89
CA GLY A 825 -21.02 -10.12 -19.23
C GLY A 825 -21.19 -10.79 -20.61
N VAL A 826 -22.41 -11.12 -21.02
CA VAL A 826 -22.71 -11.63 -22.37
C VAL A 826 -22.43 -10.55 -23.42
N THR A 827 -22.88 -9.31 -23.17
CA THR A 827 -22.66 -8.18 -24.06
C THR A 827 -21.17 -7.90 -24.24
N LEU A 828 -20.38 -7.99 -23.15
CA LEU A 828 -18.93 -7.79 -23.18
C LEU A 828 -18.23 -8.86 -24.01
N ARG A 829 -18.59 -10.13 -23.83
CA ARG A 829 -18.04 -11.22 -24.63
C ARG A 829 -18.33 -11.04 -26.11
N SER A 830 -19.54 -10.59 -26.47
CA SER A 830 -19.87 -10.29 -27.86
C SER A 830 -19.05 -9.11 -28.42
N LEU A 831 -18.77 -8.08 -27.62
CA LEU A 831 -17.91 -6.96 -28.02
C LEU A 831 -16.46 -7.43 -28.24
N ILE A 832 -15.91 -8.21 -27.30
CA ILE A 832 -14.56 -8.77 -27.39
C ILE A 832 -14.42 -9.63 -28.65
N GLN A 833 -15.41 -10.49 -28.93
CA GLN A 833 -15.44 -11.33 -30.14
C GLN A 833 -15.37 -10.50 -31.43
N ARG A 834 -16.14 -9.41 -31.52
CA ARG A 834 -16.11 -8.50 -32.69
C ARG A 834 -14.78 -7.76 -32.83
N VAL A 835 -14.10 -7.49 -31.72
CA VAL A 835 -12.74 -6.93 -31.73
C VAL A 835 -11.72 -7.98 -32.18
N ASP A 836 -11.87 -9.24 -31.76
CA ASP A 836 -11.03 -10.36 -32.21
C ASP A 836 -11.13 -10.62 -33.71
N GLU A 837 -12.29 -10.39 -34.32
CA GLU A 837 -12.48 -10.54 -35.77
C GLU A 837 -11.75 -9.46 -36.59
N ILE A 838 -11.58 -8.26 -36.03
CA ILE A 838 -10.83 -7.18 -36.71
C ILE A 838 -9.34 -7.18 -36.39
N LEU A 839 -8.92 -7.77 -35.26
CA LEU A 839 -7.53 -7.75 -34.79
C LEU A 839 -6.49 -8.24 -35.83
N PRO A 840 -6.74 -9.31 -36.60
CA PRO A 840 -5.82 -9.78 -37.65
C PRO A 840 -5.61 -8.80 -38.81
N SER A 841 -6.55 -7.87 -39.01
CA SER A 841 -6.46 -6.83 -40.05
C SER A 841 -5.70 -5.57 -39.59
N LEU A 842 -5.33 -5.49 -38.30
CA LEU A 842 -4.67 -4.33 -37.70
C LEU A 842 -3.15 -4.57 -37.53
N HIS A 843 -2.37 -3.50 -37.56
CA HIS A 843 -0.90 -3.57 -37.46
C HIS A 843 -0.41 -4.09 -36.09
N CYS A 844 0.65 -4.90 -36.08
CA CYS A 844 1.17 -5.62 -34.90
C CYS A 844 1.55 -4.73 -33.70
N SER A 845 1.86 -3.45 -33.95
CA SER A 845 2.24 -2.48 -32.92
C SER A 845 1.06 -1.98 -32.06
N VAL A 846 -0.19 -2.12 -32.54
CA VAL A 846 -1.41 -1.65 -31.85
C VAL A 846 -2.21 -2.81 -31.24
N THR A 847 -1.94 -4.03 -31.69
CA THR A 847 -2.53 -5.28 -31.20
C THR A 847 -2.28 -5.47 -29.70
N THR A 848 -1.09 -5.09 -29.20
CA THR A 848 -0.72 -5.18 -27.77
C THR A 848 -1.54 -4.22 -26.89
N GLU A 849 -1.87 -3.03 -27.40
CA GLU A 849 -2.67 -2.01 -26.70
C GLU A 849 -4.14 -2.42 -26.61
N ILE A 850 -4.69 -2.94 -27.72
CA ILE A 850 -6.05 -3.48 -27.77
C ILE A 850 -6.16 -4.73 -26.86
N GLU A 851 -5.15 -5.61 -26.86
CA GLU A 851 -5.14 -6.79 -25.99
C GLU A 851 -5.00 -6.42 -24.50
N GLY A 852 -4.22 -5.38 -24.18
CA GLY A 852 -4.16 -4.78 -22.84
C GLY A 852 -5.52 -4.27 -22.37
N THR A 853 -6.24 -3.58 -23.26
CA THR A 853 -7.58 -3.05 -22.98
C THR A 853 -8.63 -4.17 -22.83
N LYS A 854 -8.54 -5.24 -23.62
CA LYS A 854 -9.38 -6.45 -23.44
C LYS A 854 -9.14 -7.13 -22.08
N LYS A 855 -7.89 -7.19 -21.60
CA LYS A 855 -7.56 -7.72 -20.27
C LYS A 855 -8.12 -6.83 -19.15
N LEU A 856 -8.05 -5.51 -19.33
CA LEU A 856 -8.66 -4.55 -18.41
C LEU A 856 -10.17 -4.76 -18.29
N LEU A 857 -10.88 -4.87 -19.41
CA LEU A 857 -12.34 -5.09 -19.41
C LEU A 857 -12.78 -6.39 -18.70
N ASN A 858 -12.00 -7.46 -18.82
CA ASN A 858 -12.26 -8.69 -18.08
C ASN A 858 -12.06 -8.51 -16.55
N LYS A 859 -11.08 -7.69 -16.16
CA LYS A 859 -10.86 -7.31 -14.76
C LYS A 859 -12.01 -6.44 -14.25
N ASP A 860 -12.49 -5.48 -15.03
CA ASP A 860 -13.60 -4.59 -14.62
C ASP A 860 -14.92 -5.36 -14.48
N LEU A 861 -15.17 -6.35 -15.34
CA LEU A 861 -16.31 -7.27 -15.15
C LEU A 861 -16.16 -8.09 -13.85
N GLY A 862 -14.93 -8.48 -13.49
CA GLY A 862 -14.64 -9.15 -12.22
C GLY A 862 -14.91 -8.27 -11.00
N ASP A 863 -14.57 -6.98 -11.07
CA ASP A 863 -14.88 -6.00 -10.03
C ASP A 863 -16.40 -5.78 -9.92
N LEU A 864 -17.11 -5.63 -11.04
CA LEU A 864 -18.56 -5.52 -11.06
C LEU A 864 -19.25 -6.73 -10.41
N ILE A 865 -18.80 -7.95 -10.70
CA ILE A 865 -19.32 -9.18 -10.07
C ILE A 865 -19.06 -9.17 -8.56
N SER A 866 -17.90 -8.69 -8.13
CA SER A 866 -17.55 -8.60 -6.71
C SER A 866 -18.43 -7.59 -5.97
N LYS A 867 -18.64 -6.40 -6.55
CA LYS A 867 -19.54 -5.37 -6.01
C LYS A 867 -21.00 -5.81 -6.00
N MET A 868 -21.42 -6.56 -7.03
CA MET A 868 -22.74 -7.19 -7.06
C MET A 868 -22.95 -8.18 -5.91
N ARG A 869 -21.99 -9.07 -5.64
CA ARG A 869 -22.06 -10.01 -4.51
C ARG A 869 -22.13 -9.28 -3.17
N LEU A 870 -21.35 -8.21 -3.01
CA LEU A 870 -21.38 -7.36 -1.82
C LEU A 870 -22.77 -6.70 -1.65
N ALA A 871 -23.36 -6.22 -2.74
CA ALA A 871 -24.72 -5.67 -2.75
C ALA A 871 -25.80 -6.72 -2.45
N GLN A 872 -25.59 -8.01 -2.76
CA GLN A 872 -26.50 -9.10 -2.38
C GLN A 872 -26.39 -9.48 -0.90
N GLN A 873 -25.18 -9.47 -0.33
CA GLN A 873 -24.94 -9.81 1.07
C GLN A 873 -25.45 -8.74 2.05
N ASN A 874 -25.49 -7.48 1.61
CA ASN A 874 -25.85 -6.31 2.44
C ASN A 874 -27.28 -5.78 2.17
N THR A 875 -28.19 -6.66 1.77
CA THR A 875 -29.54 -6.25 1.32
C THR A 875 -30.48 -5.83 2.44
N VAL A 876 -30.20 -6.27 3.67
CA VAL A 876 -30.98 -6.00 4.88
C VAL A 876 -30.20 -5.12 5.88
N THR A 877 -29.03 -4.62 5.49
CA THR A 877 -28.19 -3.75 6.34
C THR A 877 -28.36 -2.28 5.95
N SER A 878 -27.91 -1.36 6.82
CA SER A 878 -27.87 0.07 6.52
C SER A 878 -26.97 0.43 5.32
N LEU A 879 -26.13 -0.52 4.86
CA LEU A 879 -25.18 -0.35 3.76
C LEU A 879 -25.77 -0.67 2.38
N LYS A 880 -27.05 -1.05 2.29
CA LYS A 880 -27.72 -1.45 1.04
C LYS A 880 -27.52 -0.44 -0.09
N GLU A 881 -27.80 0.85 0.18
CA GLU A 881 -27.72 1.91 -0.83
C GLU A 881 -26.27 2.18 -1.26
N ASP A 882 -25.32 2.09 -0.33
CA ASP A 882 -23.90 2.28 -0.61
C ASP A 882 -23.33 1.12 -1.45
N CYS A 883 -23.72 -0.12 -1.16
CA CYS A 883 -23.33 -1.27 -1.97
C CYS A 883 -23.95 -1.22 -3.38
N GLN A 884 -25.21 -0.78 -3.53
CA GLN A 884 -25.82 -0.53 -4.83
C GLN A 884 -25.08 0.57 -5.61
N ARG A 885 -24.70 1.67 -4.95
CA ARG A 885 -23.92 2.76 -5.56
C ARG A 885 -22.55 2.29 -6.04
N GLN A 886 -21.88 1.43 -5.27
CA GLN A 886 -20.61 0.81 -5.67
C GLN A 886 -20.78 -0.15 -6.86
N MET A 887 -21.86 -0.92 -6.92
CA MET A 887 -22.15 -1.77 -8.08
C MET A 887 -22.34 -0.94 -9.36
N LEU A 888 -23.05 0.20 -9.27
CA LEU A 888 -23.22 1.12 -10.40
C LEU A 888 -21.93 1.81 -10.82
N ALA A 889 -21.09 2.19 -9.85
CA ALA A 889 -19.78 2.77 -10.14
C ALA A 889 -18.91 1.80 -10.96
N ALA A 890 -18.84 0.53 -10.55
CA ALA A 890 -18.13 -0.51 -11.30
C ALA A 890 -18.72 -0.74 -12.71
N ALA A 891 -20.05 -0.69 -12.85
CA ALA A 891 -20.71 -0.80 -14.15
C ALA A 891 -20.41 0.39 -15.08
N HIS A 892 -20.32 1.61 -14.53
CA HIS A 892 -19.93 2.80 -15.30
C HIS A 892 -18.47 2.74 -15.74
N THR A 893 -17.56 2.29 -14.87
CA THR A 893 -16.15 2.09 -15.23
C THR A 893 -16.03 1.10 -16.40
N LEU A 894 -16.74 -0.03 -16.35
CA LEU A 894 -16.76 -1.00 -17.43
C LEU A 894 -17.26 -0.39 -18.77
N ALA A 895 -18.27 0.47 -18.74
CA ALA A 895 -18.76 1.16 -19.94
C ALA A 895 -17.76 2.20 -20.47
N LEU A 896 -17.07 2.92 -19.59
CA LEU A 896 -16.04 3.89 -19.95
C LEU A 896 -14.85 3.18 -20.63
N ASP A 897 -14.40 2.06 -20.09
CA ASP A 897 -13.29 1.32 -20.67
C ASP A 897 -13.69 0.61 -21.97
N CYS A 898 -14.96 0.27 -22.17
CA CYS A 898 -15.47 -0.17 -23.47
C CYS A 898 -15.40 0.95 -24.52
N LYS A 899 -15.62 2.21 -24.11
CA LYS A 899 -15.43 3.37 -24.98
C LYS A 899 -13.94 3.60 -25.28
N ASN A 900 -13.06 3.47 -24.28
CA ASN A 900 -11.61 3.55 -24.49
C ASN A 900 -11.11 2.48 -25.48
N LEU A 901 -11.67 1.27 -25.42
CA LEU A 901 -11.41 0.21 -26.41
C LEU A 901 -11.82 0.63 -27.83
N LEU A 902 -12.98 1.26 -27.99
CA LEU A 902 -13.43 1.80 -29.29
C LEU A 902 -12.45 2.85 -29.82
N ASP A 903 -12.04 3.78 -28.95
CA ASP A 903 -11.12 4.86 -29.34
C ASP A 903 -9.74 4.30 -29.73
N ALA A 904 -9.24 3.27 -29.02
CA ALA A 904 -8.02 2.56 -29.39
C ALA A 904 -8.14 1.82 -30.73
N VAL A 905 -9.28 1.16 -30.98
CA VAL A 905 -9.58 0.49 -32.25
C VAL A 905 -9.69 1.51 -33.40
N ASP A 906 -10.32 2.65 -33.18
CA ASP A 906 -10.46 3.70 -34.19
C ASP A 906 -9.11 4.33 -34.55
N GLN A 907 -8.26 4.59 -33.54
CA GLN A 907 -6.89 5.04 -33.77
C GLN A 907 -6.07 3.99 -34.54
N ALA A 908 -6.26 2.70 -34.26
CA ALA A 908 -5.62 1.61 -35.00
C ALA A 908 -6.07 1.59 -36.47
N ARG A 909 -7.38 1.74 -36.73
CA ARG A 909 -7.96 1.80 -38.08
C ARG A 909 -7.44 2.99 -38.88
N VAL A 910 -7.31 4.16 -38.25
CA VAL A 910 -6.74 5.37 -38.87
C VAL A 910 -5.28 5.15 -39.25
N ARG A 911 -4.46 4.59 -38.35
CA ARG A 911 -3.03 4.31 -38.64
C ARG A 911 -2.83 3.24 -39.71
N ALA A 912 -3.77 2.31 -39.85
CA ALA A 912 -3.74 1.25 -40.87
C ALA A 912 -4.34 1.65 -42.22
N ASN A 913 -4.79 2.90 -42.41
CA ASN A 913 -5.56 3.36 -43.58
C ASN A 913 -6.86 2.55 -43.84
N LEU A 914 -7.43 1.95 -42.79
CA LEU A 914 -8.68 1.18 -42.85
C LEU A 914 -9.90 1.99 -42.41
N ALA A 915 -9.69 3.23 -41.94
CA ALA A 915 -10.73 4.16 -41.55
C ALA A 915 -11.57 4.59 -42.78
N LYS A 916 -12.90 4.45 -42.69
CA LYS A 916 -13.84 5.00 -43.68
C LYS A 916 -14.24 6.42 -43.28
N PRO A 917 -13.76 7.46 -44.00
CA PRO A 917 -14.25 8.82 -43.77
C PRO A 917 -15.73 8.92 -44.18
N ARG A 918 -16.48 9.75 -43.47
CA ARG A 918 -17.92 9.97 -43.74
C ARG A 918 -18.14 10.49 -45.18
N PRO A 919 -19.09 9.96 -45.97
CA PRO A 919 -19.41 10.54 -47.27
C PRO A 919 -19.94 11.96 -47.08
N ILE A 920 -19.31 12.93 -47.76
CA ILE A 920 -19.77 14.32 -47.80
C ILE A 920 -21.10 14.33 -48.56
N SER A 921 -22.22 14.64 -47.89
CA SER A 921 -23.47 14.89 -48.59
C SER A 921 -23.33 16.22 -49.35
N LEU A 922 -23.28 16.16 -50.67
CA LEU A 922 -23.55 17.31 -51.53
C LEU A 922 -24.99 17.76 -51.26
N ALA A 923 -25.13 18.78 -50.41
CA ALA A 923 -26.40 19.48 -50.24
C ALA A 923 -26.67 20.25 -51.53
N ALA A 924 -27.86 20.04 -52.07
CA ALA A 924 -28.41 20.69 -53.24
C ALA A 924 -28.26 22.22 -53.16
N GLU A 925 -27.73 22.80 -54.23
CA GLU A 925 -28.15 24.12 -54.67
C GLU A 925 -29.67 24.08 -54.87
N ASP A 926 -30.43 24.84 -54.10
CA ASP A 926 -31.60 25.51 -54.65
C ASP A 926 -31.95 26.78 -53.87
N CYS A 927 -32.55 27.68 -54.62
CA CYS A 927 -32.59 29.12 -54.49
C CYS A 927 -33.51 29.66 -53.38
N GLY A 928 -33.17 30.86 -52.90
CA GLY A 928 -34.10 32.00 -52.96
C GLY A 928 -35.03 32.26 -51.76
N GLU A 929 -34.85 33.47 -51.22
CA GLU A 929 -35.66 34.26 -50.26
C GLU A 929 -35.47 34.02 -48.75
#